data_AF-A0A496U0L5-F1
#
_entry.id   AF-A0A496U0L5-F1
#
_cell.length_a   1.000
_cell.length_b   1.000
_cell.length_c   1.000
_cell.angle_alpha   90.00
_cell.angle_beta   90.00
_cell.angle_gamma   90.00
#
_symmetry.space_group_name_H-M   'P 1'
#
loop_
_entity.id
_entity.type
_entity.pdbx_description
1 polymer ?
#
loop_
_entity_poly.entity_id
_entity_poly.type
_entity_poly.pdbx_seq_one_letter_code
_entity_poly.pdbx_strand_id
1 'polypeptide(L)'
;MANNPDAIIVLDKKLRNERERVMREHKGLTLPHIRIVPLFEEIDVLNHIEEFLEPLWEYCQENRALGQSTSERFYEFIGEFFIAGSDLSQQVGQLKAYSVYQQSREKIYRWLWQKGLLGMRNFESGQKSCLRIKFGSGEAAQRQSGYYDPNAAQLVLRVQDVSQIKEIFDLENRAWVARALQQARSPLTGILHHSDFRTFQSNLMETLRRLSAEELANVLHHIQVKQASYESRLWQTATMLRSTRRRSLGEIPTLSNPTQFVDDRWKQLEIVVRRAETTTFQEFVEIARNNFVQILYGKPEDMVGIHVISYFLSRTLLSVRDRPGIRPTRETGGERTRQIVERLSGTLPLATHGTLLRAIEHNKSQTFVLGFNQLSTGVFRAIKEFIDSQGQRSERIELLQKFVFPFIPVRDLLKSLRLYHDPELTYTRRVARSFPPGNSAIRVLEEDNHVIAEILPLLQQFLIYQQGLGIAKIGENGYLEPKYLRYVRPDLAVLMQKDLFNIDFDSFLESSTLTPKEKAEFQQEFSKRIIIKNVRAQMWQLLENPISEQVRSFMELALAIKTLQTDRQVVRVGEATVSKSQIAKLGVQVNELLRNVADDSMRQFLITAVQFLMHLPESMEEIPAEVFKALRDVEKILKLEEEALTKPQQKYLIFLFFKIARTAGESG
;
A
#
# COMPACT_ATOMS: atom_id res chain seq x y z
N MET A 1 -11.78 13.70 -1.32
CA MET A 1 -11.44 12.90 -0.13
C MET A 1 -12.60 13.02 0.83
N ALA A 2 -13.09 11.91 1.40
CA ALA A 2 -14.22 11.89 2.32
C ALA A 2 -13.71 11.92 3.77
N ASN A 3 -13.35 13.11 4.26
CA ASN A 3 -12.90 13.35 5.62
C ASN A 3 -13.89 14.20 6.44
N ASN A 4 -14.77 14.93 5.78
CA ASN A 4 -15.83 15.71 6.40
C ASN A 4 -17.19 15.33 5.78
N PRO A 5 -18.18 14.87 6.56
CA PRO A 5 -19.52 14.53 6.06
C PRO A 5 -20.25 15.74 5.46
N ASP A 6 -20.02 16.96 5.96
CA ASP A 6 -20.67 18.18 5.44
C ASP A 6 -20.32 18.44 3.98
N ALA A 7 -19.08 18.15 3.59
CA ALA A 7 -18.65 18.30 2.20
C ALA A 7 -19.45 17.39 1.25
N ILE A 8 -19.80 16.19 1.72
CA ILE A 8 -20.61 15.22 0.97
C ILE A 8 -22.07 15.71 0.88
N ILE A 9 -22.62 16.23 1.98
CA ILE A 9 -23.97 16.81 2.02
C ILE A 9 -24.08 18.01 1.07
N VAL A 10 -23.10 18.93 1.10
CA VAL A 10 -23.04 20.09 0.20
C VAL A 10 -22.97 19.65 -1.27
N LEU A 11 -22.21 18.59 -1.57
CA LEU A 11 -22.13 18.05 -2.92
C LEU A 11 -23.47 17.49 -3.39
N ASP A 12 -24.19 16.73 -2.58
CA ASP A 12 -25.51 16.21 -2.93
C ASP A 12 -26.53 17.32 -3.16
N LYS A 13 -26.55 18.36 -2.30
CA LYS A 13 -27.39 19.55 -2.50
C LYS A 13 -27.14 20.19 -3.87
N LYS A 14 -25.87 20.35 -4.27
CA LYS A 14 -25.50 20.90 -5.59
C LYS A 14 -25.98 20.00 -6.73
N LEU A 15 -25.75 18.69 -6.64
CA LEU A 15 -26.15 17.72 -7.67
C LEU A 15 -27.68 17.65 -7.83
N ARG A 16 -28.43 17.70 -6.73
CA ARG A 16 -29.89 17.73 -6.73
C ARG A 16 -30.42 19.01 -7.36
N ASN A 17 -29.91 20.17 -6.93
CA ASN A 17 -30.32 21.47 -7.48
C ASN A 17 -30.08 21.53 -8.99
N GLU A 18 -28.93 21.03 -9.44
CA GLU A 18 -28.59 21.01 -10.87
C GLU A 18 -29.49 20.05 -11.66
N ARG A 19 -29.76 18.85 -11.12
CA ARG A 19 -30.72 17.91 -11.71
C ARG A 19 -32.10 18.53 -11.86
N GLU A 20 -32.61 19.18 -10.81
CA GLU A 20 -33.91 19.86 -10.85
C GLU A 20 -33.93 21.01 -11.85
N ARG A 21 -32.86 21.81 -11.93
CA ARG A 21 -32.73 22.89 -12.92
C ARG A 21 -32.87 22.35 -14.34
N VAL A 22 -32.12 21.29 -14.67
CA VAL A 22 -32.16 20.67 -16.01
C VAL A 22 -33.53 20.09 -16.32
N MET A 23 -34.19 19.44 -15.36
CA MET A 23 -35.54 18.90 -15.53
C MET A 23 -36.62 19.99 -15.70
N ARG A 24 -36.43 21.17 -15.09
CA ARG A 24 -37.33 22.33 -15.30
C ARG A 24 -37.15 22.95 -16.68
N GLU A 25 -35.91 23.04 -17.15
CA GLU A 25 -35.56 23.58 -18.48
C GLU A 25 -36.03 22.65 -19.62
N HIS A 26 -35.98 21.34 -19.41
CA HIS A 26 -36.34 20.33 -20.41
C HIS A 26 -37.56 19.52 -19.96
N LYS A 27 -38.77 20.06 -20.19
CA LYS A 27 -40.02 19.40 -19.82
C LYS A 27 -40.12 18.00 -20.44
N GLY A 28 -40.48 17.01 -19.61
CA GLY A 28 -40.61 15.60 -20.02
C GLY A 28 -39.33 14.77 -19.87
N LEU A 29 -38.19 15.39 -19.51
CA LEU A 29 -36.94 14.70 -19.23
C LEU A 29 -36.96 14.11 -17.80
N THR A 30 -36.74 12.80 -17.68
CA THR A 30 -36.55 12.13 -16.38
C THR A 30 -35.07 11.78 -16.21
N LEU A 31 -34.39 12.44 -15.28
CA LEU A 31 -32.98 12.15 -14.98
C LEU A 31 -32.85 11.23 -13.77
N PRO A 32 -31.94 10.24 -13.79
CA PRO A 32 -31.63 9.45 -12.61
C PRO A 32 -30.93 10.31 -11.54
N HIS A 33 -30.94 9.84 -10.30
CA HIS A 33 -30.15 10.44 -9.23
C HIS A 33 -28.66 10.20 -9.46
N ILE A 34 -27.84 11.25 -9.27
CA ILE A 34 -26.39 11.12 -9.26
C ILE A 34 -25.98 10.71 -7.85
N ARG A 35 -25.53 9.47 -7.70
CA ARG A 35 -25.12 8.89 -6.43
C ARG A 35 -23.64 9.19 -6.14
N ILE A 36 -23.33 9.53 -4.91
CA ILE A 36 -21.98 9.84 -4.46
C ILE A 36 -21.26 8.56 -4.00
N VAL A 37 -19.98 8.47 -4.33
CA VAL A 37 -19.06 7.43 -3.84
C VAL A 37 -17.99 8.10 -2.97
N PRO A 38 -18.15 8.15 -1.64
CA PRO A 38 -17.11 8.66 -0.75
C PRO A 38 -15.82 7.82 -0.85
N LEU A 39 -14.69 8.52 -1.01
CA LEU A 39 -13.34 7.97 -1.06
C LEU A 39 -12.60 8.24 0.26
N PHE A 40 -12.37 7.19 1.04
CA PHE A 40 -11.65 7.23 2.31
C PHE A 40 -10.17 6.88 2.09
N GLU A 41 -9.29 7.81 2.45
CA GLU A 41 -7.83 7.67 2.28
C GLU A 41 -7.07 7.66 3.61
N GLU A 42 -7.74 7.99 4.72
CA GLU A 42 -7.12 8.19 6.03
C GLU A 42 -7.56 7.15 7.05
N ILE A 43 -6.60 6.68 7.83
CA ILE A 43 -6.86 5.69 8.88
C ILE A 43 -7.77 6.25 9.99
N ASP A 44 -7.61 7.51 10.36
CA ASP A 44 -8.39 8.12 11.45
C ASP A 44 -9.89 8.16 11.13
N VAL A 45 -10.25 8.58 9.91
CA VAL A 45 -11.64 8.59 9.46
C VAL A 45 -12.20 7.17 9.42
N LEU A 46 -11.40 6.19 9.02
CA LEU A 46 -11.79 4.77 8.96
C LEU A 46 -11.96 4.14 10.35
N ASN A 47 -11.18 4.59 11.34
CA ASN A 47 -11.33 4.19 12.74
C ASN A 47 -12.65 4.70 13.33
N HIS A 48 -13.08 5.90 12.93
CA HIS A 48 -14.30 6.58 13.38
C HIS A 48 -15.40 6.61 12.29
N ILE A 49 -15.45 5.60 11.42
CA ILE A 49 -16.32 5.62 10.23
C ILE A 49 -17.81 5.74 10.56
N GLU A 50 -18.26 5.20 11.69
CA GLU A 50 -19.65 5.28 12.12
C GLU A 50 -20.05 6.73 12.47
N GLU A 51 -19.16 7.48 13.12
CA GLU A 51 -19.33 8.90 13.42
C GLU A 51 -19.38 9.75 12.14
N PHE A 52 -18.66 9.34 11.09
CA PHE A 52 -18.75 9.97 9.77
C PHE A 52 -20.10 9.70 9.08
N LEU A 53 -20.68 8.50 9.27
CA LEU A 53 -21.92 8.08 8.59
C LEU A 53 -23.18 8.65 9.24
N GLU A 54 -23.17 8.94 10.53
CA GLU A 54 -24.37 9.41 11.24
C GLU A 54 -24.91 10.75 10.72
N PRO A 55 -24.09 11.80 10.51
CA PRO A 55 -24.58 13.06 9.95
C PRO A 55 -25.16 12.91 8.54
N LEU A 56 -24.62 11.98 7.74
CA LEU A 56 -25.15 11.66 6.41
C LEU A 56 -26.55 11.03 6.49
N TRP A 57 -26.79 10.21 7.51
CA TRP A 57 -28.08 9.58 7.77
C TRP A 57 -29.11 10.56 8.30
N GLU A 58 -28.74 11.41 9.26
CA GLU A 58 -29.58 12.49 9.78
C GLU A 58 -30.01 13.44 8.67
N TYR A 59 -29.08 13.86 7.82
CA TYR A 59 -29.38 14.65 6.62
C TYR A 59 -30.45 13.97 5.74
N CYS A 60 -30.36 12.64 5.56
CA CYS A 60 -31.35 11.89 4.77
C CYS A 60 -32.72 11.81 5.45
N GLN A 61 -32.78 11.82 6.79
CA GLN A 61 -34.06 11.84 7.51
C GLN A 61 -34.78 13.17 7.30
N GLU A 62 -34.02 14.27 7.36
CA GLU A 62 -34.52 15.63 7.22
C GLU A 62 -34.90 16.00 5.78
N ASN A 63 -34.21 15.41 4.78
CA ASN A 63 -34.29 15.82 3.37
C ASN A 63 -34.90 14.74 2.44
N ARG A 64 -35.77 13.88 2.98
CA ARG A 64 -36.57 12.91 2.21
C ARG A 64 -37.87 13.52 1.72
N ALA A 65 -38.35 13.04 0.57
CA ALA A 65 -39.66 13.44 0.05
C ALA A 65 -40.81 12.86 0.89
N LEU A 66 -42.01 13.46 0.77
CA LEU A 66 -43.23 12.91 1.34
C LEU A 66 -43.49 11.49 0.80
N GLY A 67 -43.67 10.52 1.69
CA GLY A 67 -43.83 9.10 1.33
C GLY A 67 -42.53 8.33 1.10
N GLN A 68 -41.38 9.00 1.03
CA GLN A 68 -40.06 8.38 0.91
C GLN A 68 -39.53 7.98 2.29
N SER A 69 -39.02 6.76 2.43
CA SER A 69 -38.29 6.32 3.63
C SER A 69 -36.88 6.91 3.66
N THR A 70 -36.31 7.06 4.86
CA THR A 70 -34.90 7.48 5.01
C THR A 70 -33.94 6.55 4.28
N SER A 71 -34.24 5.24 4.28
CA SER A 71 -33.43 4.24 3.58
C SER A 71 -33.39 4.47 2.07
N GLU A 72 -34.54 4.74 1.44
CA GLU A 72 -34.61 5.08 0.01
C GLU A 72 -33.83 6.35 -0.30
N ARG A 73 -34.00 7.39 0.52
CA ARG A 73 -33.26 8.65 0.38
C ARG A 73 -31.74 8.43 0.46
N PHE A 74 -31.29 7.57 1.36
CA PHE A 74 -29.88 7.22 1.50
C PHE A 74 -29.34 6.47 0.27
N TYR A 75 -30.13 5.60 -0.36
CA TYR A 75 -29.75 4.90 -1.60
C TYR A 75 -29.70 5.81 -2.83
N GLU A 76 -30.48 6.89 -2.86
CA GLU A 76 -30.35 7.97 -3.87
C GLU A 76 -29.12 8.84 -3.64
N PHE A 77 -28.67 8.94 -2.38
CA PHE A 77 -27.54 9.76 -1.97
C PHE A 77 -26.19 9.05 -2.18
N ILE A 78 -26.04 7.87 -1.59
CA ILE A 78 -24.80 7.10 -1.55
C ILE A 78 -24.94 5.88 -2.44
N GLY A 79 -24.01 5.73 -3.38
CA GLY A 79 -23.96 4.57 -4.27
C GLY A 79 -23.15 3.42 -3.71
N GLU A 80 -21.95 3.73 -3.22
CA GLU A 80 -20.93 2.77 -2.80
C GLU A 80 -19.94 3.46 -1.85
N PHE A 81 -19.19 2.69 -1.07
CA PHE A 81 -18.06 3.20 -0.27
C PHE A 81 -16.75 2.76 -0.91
N PHE A 82 -15.77 3.66 -1.02
CA PHE A 82 -14.47 3.36 -1.61
C PHE A 82 -13.34 3.64 -0.59
N ILE A 83 -12.60 2.60 -0.24
CA ILE A 83 -11.44 2.66 0.65
C ILE A 83 -10.15 2.58 -0.18
N ALA A 84 -9.30 3.60 -0.10
CA ALA A 84 -8.06 3.70 -0.87
C ALA A 84 -6.92 2.88 -0.25
N GLY A 85 -6.84 1.59 -0.59
CA GLY A 85 -5.82 0.69 -0.06
C GLY A 85 -4.39 1.12 -0.34
N SER A 86 -4.12 1.79 -1.47
CA SER A 86 -2.80 2.35 -1.79
C SER A 86 -2.33 3.38 -0.78
N ASP A 87 -3.21 4.30 -0.41
CA ASP A 87 -2.90 5.41 0.50
C ASP A 87 -2.76 4.91 1.94
N LEU A 88 -3.62 3.99 2.36
CA LEU A 88 -3.49 3.31 3.65
C LEU A 88 -2.17 2.54 3.76
N SER A 89 -1.77 1.84 2.69
CA SER A 89 -0.52 1.06 2.67
C SER A 89 0.72 1.91 2.90
N GLN A 90 0.67 3.18 2.49
CA GLN A 90 1.77 4.09 2.76
C GLN A 90 1.84 4.43 4.25
N GLN A 91 0.70 4.66 4.90
CA GLN A 91 0.67 5.07 6.31
C GLN A 91 1.12 3.93 7.24
N VAL A 92 0.63 2.72 6.99
CA VAL A 92 0.73 1.62 7.97
C VAL A 92 1.29 0.31 7.39
N GLY A 93 1.69 0.29 6.13
CA GLY A 93 2.12 -0.93 5.46
C GLY A 93 0.94 -1.76 4.94
N GLN A 94 1.23 -2.71 4.06
CA GLN A 94 0.17 -3.37 3.27
C GLN A 94 -0.73 -4.28 4.08
N LEU A 95 -0.14 -5.09 4.95
CA LEU A 95 -0.89 -6.06 5.76
C LEU A 95 -1.80 -5.34 6.74
N LYS A 96 -1.31 -4.28 7.40
CA LYS A 96 -2.14 -3.46 8.27
C LYS A 96 -3.22 -2.72 7.49
N ALA A 97 -2.91 -2.15 6.33
CA ALA A 97 -3.92 -1.49 5.49
C ALA A 97 -5.04 -2.44 5.05
N TYR A 98 -4.71 -3.70 4.71
CA TYR A 98 -5.72 -4.72 4.43
C TYR A 98 -6.56 -5.04 5.67
N SER A 99 -5.94 -5.16 6.85
CA SER A 99 -6.67 -5.41 8.09
C SER A 99 -7.59 -4.24 8.48
N VAL A 100 -7.12 -3.01 8.36
CA VAL A 100 -7.94 -1.78 8.54
C VAL A 100 -9.13 -1.81 7.58
N TYR A 101 -8.91 -2.17 6.31
CA TYR A 101 -10.01 -2.33 5.35
C TYR A 101 -11.04 -3.37 5.80
N GLN A 102 -10.62 -4.55 6.29
CA GLN A 102 -11.56 -5.56 6.79
C GLN A 102 -12.36 -5.04 7.99
N GLN A 103 -11.70 -4.38 8.94
CA GLN A 103 -12.33 -3.81 10.14
C GLN A 103 -13.31 -2.68 9.78
N SER A 104 -12.93 -1.75 8.90
CA SER A 104 -13.83 -0.69 8.44
C SER A 104 -14.99 -1.24 7.64
N ARG A 105 -14.77 -2.26 6.80
CA ARG A 105 -15.84 -2.92 6.06
C ARG A 105 -16.85 -3.56 7.01
N GLU A 106 -16.38 -4.22 8.06
CA GLU A 106 -17.23 -4.77 9.12
C GLU A 106 -18.06 -3.67 9.80
N LYS A 107 -17.42 -2.59 10.25
CA LYS A 107 -18.09 -1.43 10.88
C LYS A 107 -19.17 -0.84 9.97
N ILE A 108 -18.86 -0.60 8.70
CA ILE A 108 -19.84 -0.07 7.73
C ILE A 108 -21.01 -1.06 7.57
N TYR A 109 -20.76 -2.35 7.37
CA TYR A 109 -21.86 -3.31 7.23
C TYR A 109 -22.69 -3.45 8.51
N ARG A 110 -22.07 -3.33 9.69
CA ARG A 110 -22.77 -3.34 10.97
C ARG A 110 -23.68 -2.14 11.10
N TRP A 111 -23.18 -0.95 10.79
CA TRP A 111 -23.97 0.28 10.74
C TRP A 111 -25.12 0.17 9.74
N LEU A 112 -24.86 -0.32 8.51
CA LEU A 112 -25.88 -0.55 7.48
C LEU A 112 -26.96 -1.52 7.96
N TRP A 113 -26.59 -2.59 8.66
CA TRP A 113 -27.55 -3.54 9.22
C TRP A 113 -28.39 -2.93 10.34
N GLN A 114 -27.77 -2.15 11.24
CA GLN A 114 -28.46 -1.47 12.34
C GLN A 114 -29.50 -0.46 11.83
N LYS A 115 -29.15 0.35 10.81
CA LYS A 115 -30.06 1.29 10.12
C LYS A 115 -31.05 0.59 9.18
N GLY A 116 -30.95 -0.73 9.06
CA GLY A 116 -31.85 -1.54 8.24
C GLY A 116 -31.65 -1.37 6.74
N LEU A 117 -30.50 -0.84 6.30
CA LEU A 117 -30.11 -0.70 4.90
C LEU A 117 -29.64 -2.05 4.31
N LEU A 118 -28.97 -2.88 5.11
CA LEU A 118 -28.51 -4.20 4.67
C LEU A 118 -29.69 -5.19 4.58
N GLY A 119 -29.79 -5.91 3.46
CA GLY A 119 -30.87 -6.87 3.24
C GLY A 119 -32.17 -6.27 2.65
N MET A 120 -32.15 -5.00 2.20
CA MET A 120 -33.32 -4.40 1.52
C MET A 120 -33.35 -4.72 0.02
N ARG A 121 -34.56 -4.83 -0.55
CA ARG A 121 -34.76 -4.74 -2.01
C ARG A 121 -34.87 -3.28 -2.40
N ASN A 122 -34.32 -2.90 -3.55
CA ASN A 122 -34.67 -1.64 -4.19
C ASN A 122 -36.17 -1.68 -4.55
N PHE A 123 -36.95 -0.72 -4.06
CA PHE A 123 -38.39 -0.66 -4.33
C PHE A 123 -38.70 -0.32 -5.78
N GLU A 124 -37.85 0.45 -6.48
CA GLU A 124 -38.12 0.90 -7.85
C GLU A 124 -37.69 -0.09 -8.94
N SER A 125 -36.66 -0.91 -8.68
CA SER A 125 -36.08 -1.81 -9.69
C SER A 125 -36.28 -3.30 -9.41
N GLY A 126 -36.81 -3.68 -8.24
CA GLY A 126 -36.89 -5.07 -7.79
C GLY A 126 -35.53 -5.75 -7.58
N GLN A 127 -34.42 -5.02 -7.78
CA GLN A 127 -33.06 -5.53 -7.62
C GLN A 127 -32.65 -5.59 -6.14
N LYS A 128 -31.74 -6.51 -5.82
CA LYS A 128 -31.11 -6.59 -4.50
C LYS A 128 -30.28 -5.32 -4.29
N SER A 129 -30.63 -4.49 -3.31
CA SER A 129 -29.83 -3.32 -2.94
C SER A 129 -28.88 -3.69 -1.82
N CYS A 130 -27.59 -3.75 -2.14
CA CYS A 130 -26.54 -3.80 -1.14
C CYS A 130 -25.55 -2.69 -1.48
N LEU A 131 -25.33 -1.74 -0.56
CA LEU A 131 -24.24 -0.78 -0.73
C LEU A 131 -22.92 -1.56 -0.75
N ARG A 132 -22.19 -1.43 -1.86
CA ARG A 132 -20.92 -2.12 -2.04
C ARG A 132 -19.81 -1.33 -1.39
N ILE A 133 -18.85 -2.06 -0.83
CA ILE A 133 -17.64 -1.49 -0.26
C ILE A 133 -16.48 -1.97 -1.13
N LYS A 134 -15.76 -1.03 -1.72
CA LYS A 134 -14.67 -1.27 -2.67
C LYS A 134 -13.33 -1.05 -2.01
N PHE A 135 -12.38 -1.92 -2.33
CA PHE A 135 -10.99 -1.75 -1.94
C PHE A 135 -10.11 -1.36 -3.14
N GLY A 136 -9.41 -0.25 -2.98
CA GLY A 136 -8.46 0.25 -3.97
C GLY A 136 -7.17 -0.53 -3.92
N SER A 137 -6.94 -1.39 -4.92
CA SER A 137 -5.71 -2.16 -4.98
C SER A 137 -4.51 -1.33 -5.44
N GLY A 138 -4.71 -0.12 -5.97
CA GLY A 138 -3.61 0.67 -6.51
C GLY A 138 -3.03 0.07 -7.79
N GLU A 139 -1.87 0.57 -8.20
CA GLU A 139 -1.47 0.53 -9.62
C GLU A 139 -0.41 -0.50 -9.97
N ALA A 140 0.45 -0.82 -9.01
CA ALA A 140 1.54 -1.78 -9.15
C ALA A 140 1.17 -3.08 -8.44
N ALA A 141 1.65 -4.23 -8.91
CA ALA A 141 1.38 -5.53 -8.27
C ALA A 141 1.84 -5.56 -6.80
N GLN A 142 2.83 -4.74 -6.48
CA GLN A 142 3.35 -4.48 -5.13
C GLN A 142 2.44 -3.57 -4.31
N ARG A 143 1.21 -3.28 -4.71
CA ARG A 143 0.22 -2.56 -3.87
C ARG A 143 -1.00 -3.42 -3.69
N GLN A 144 -1.25 -3.82 -2.45
CA GLN A 144 -2.44 -4.55 -2.05
C GLN A 144 -2.71 -5.82 -2.87
N SER A 145 -1.74 -6.32 -3.66
CA SER A 145 -1.83 -7.54 -4.45
C SER A 145 -2.98 -7.58 -5.46
N GLY A 146 -3.32 -6.45 -6.09
CA GLY A 146 -4.28 -6.43 -7.20
C GLY A 146 -3.61 -6.75 -8.54
N TYR A 147 -3.67 -8.00 -9.00
CA TYR A 147 -3.03 -8.42 -10.26
C TYR A 147 -3.77 -9.56 -10.94
N TYR A 148 -3.49 -9.76 -12.22
CA TYR A 148 -3.90 -10.95 -12.95
C TYR A 148 -2.66 -11.75 -13.31
N ASP A 149 -2.66 -13.03 -12.97
CA ASP A 149 -1.65 -13.95 -13.49
C ASP A 149 -2.26 -14.73 -14.66
N PRO A 150 -1.78 -14.53 -15.90
CA PRO A 150 -2.24 -15.32 -17.05
C PRO A 150 -1.87 -16.80 -16.94
N ASN A 151 -0.91 -17.14 -16.08
CA ASN A 151 -0.55 -18.53 -15.82
C ASN A 151 -1.41 -19.15 -14.70
N ALA A 152 -2.34 -18.39 -14.11
CA ALA A 152 -3.33 -18.94 -13.20
C ALA A 152 -4.21 -19.89 -13.99
N ALA A 153 -4.42 -21.10 -13.46
CA ALA A 153 -5.03 -22.23 -14.16
C ALA A 153 -4.17 -22.99 -15.20
N GLN A 154 -2.97 -22.54 -15.54
CA GLN A 154 -2.01 -23.40 -16.25
C GLN A 154 -1.42 -24.45 -15.29
N LEU A 155 -1.01 -25.60 -15.85
CA LEU A 155 -0.33 -26.64 -15.08
C LEU A 155 0.99 -26.10 -14.53
N VAL A 156 1.33 -26.51 -13.31
CA VAL A 156 2.57 -26.14 -12.63
C VAL A 156 3.73 -26.96 -13.18
N LEU A 157 3.48 -28.24 -13.48
CA LEU A 157 4.42 -29.13 -14.10
C LEU A 157 4.31 -29.07 -15.62
N ARG A 158 5.47 -29.16 -16.27
CA ARG A 158 5.63 -29.22 -17.74
C ARG A 158 5.45 -30.65 -18.25
N VAL A 159 5.66 -31.63 -17.37
CA VAL A 159 5.40 -33.05 -17.63
C VAL A 159 3.94 -33.37 -17.32
N GLN A 160 3.28 -34.04 -18.26
CA GLN A 160 1.87 -34.41 -18.13
C GLN A 160 1.65 -35.92 -18.03
N ASP A 161 2.64 -36.74 -18.41
CA ASP A 161 2.48 -38.20 -18.33
C ASP A 161 2.60 -38.68 -16.88
N VAL A 162 1.61 -39.44 -16.40
CA VAL A 162 1.56 -39.92 -15.01
C VAL A 162 2.67 -40.92 -14.71
N SER A 163 3.05 -41.76 -15.67
CA SER A 163 4.13 -42.74 -15.49
C SER A 163 5.47 -42.02 -15.37
N GLN A 164 5.69 -40.99 -16.19
CA GLN A 164 6.86 -40.14 -16.11
C GLN A 164 6.92 -39.34 -14.80
N ILE A 165 5.78 -38.81 -14.31
CA ILE A 165 5.71 -38.15 -12.99
C ILE A 165 6.08 -39.14 -11.87
N LYS A 166 5.64 -40.40 -11.96
CA LYS A 166 5.99 -41.41 -10.96
C LYS A 166 7.48 -41.69 -10.92
N GLU A 167 8.10 -41.83 -12.09
CA GLU A 167 9.54 -42.06 -12.22
C GLU A 167 10.33 -40.85 -11.70
N ILE A 168 9.97 -39.63 -12.13
CA ILE A 168 10.68 -38.41 -11.73
C ILE A 168 10.61 -38.20 -10.21
N PHE A 169 9.43 -38.33 -9.60
CA PHE A 169 9.21 -37.97 -8.19
C PHE A 169 9.28 -39.19 -7.23
N ASP A 170 9.79 -40.33 -7.68
CA ASP A 170 9.91 -41.57 -6.89
C ASP A 170 8.57 -42.02 -6.26
N LEU A 171 7.48 -42.01 -7.06
CA LEU A 171 6.10 -42.27 -6.62
C LEU A 171 5.55 -43.62 -7.08
N GLU A 172 6.40 -44.65 -7.23
CA GLU A 172 6.03 -45.97 -7.78
C GLU A 172 4.77 -46.56 -7.11
N ASN A 173 4.66 -46.42 -5.78
CA ASN A 173 3.51 -46.90 -4.99
C ASN A 173 2.47 -45.81 -4.64
N ARG A 174 2.55 -44.62 -5.26
CA ARG A 174 1.72 -43.45 -4.94
C ARG A 174 1.06 -42.86 -6.19
N ALA A 175 0.30 -43.69 -6.92
CA ALA A 175 -0.39 -43.28 -8.15
C ALA A 175 -1.34 -42.08 -7.95
N TRP A 176 -1.99 -41.97 -6.79
CA TRP A 176 -2.86 -40.84 -6.47
C TRP A 176 -2.07 -39.52 -6.34
N VAL A 177 -0.84 -39.55 -5.82
CA VAL A 177 0.03 -38.37 -5.73
C VAL A 177 0.45 -37.93 -7.13
N ALA A 178 0.85 -38.86 -7.98
CA ALA A 178 1.23 -38.55 -9.37
C ALA A 178 0.05 -37.93 -10.15
N ARG A 179 -1.18 -38.45 -9.96
CA ARG A 179 -2.40 -37.86 -10.54
C ARG A 179 -2.70 -36.47 -9.98
N ALA A 180 -2.48 -36.23 -8.69
CA ALA A 180 -2.67 -34.91 -8.09
C ALA A 180 -1.65 -33.91 -8.65
N LEU A 181 -0.38 -34.29 -8.78
CA LEU A 181 0.68 -33.47 -9.35
C LEU A 181 0.42 -33.14 -10.84
N GLN A 182 -0.12 -34.09 -11.62
CA GLN A 182 -0.53 -33.87 -13.01
C GLN A 182 -1.59 -32.77 -13.14
N GLN A 183 -2.39 -32.55 -12.09
CA GLN A 183 -3.47 -31.56 -12.06
C GLN A 183 -3.11 -30.30 -11.28
N ALA A 184 -1.88 -30.20 -10.76
CA ALA A 184 -1.41 -29.05 -10.00
C ALA A 184 -1.47 -27.77 -10.85
N ARG A 185 -2.18 -26.75 -10.36
CA ARG A 185 -2.39 -25.47 -11.04
C ARG A 185 -2.08 -24.31 -10.11
N SER A 186 -1.60 -23.20 -10.70
CA SER A 186 -1.43 -21.96 -9.95
C SER A 186 -2.79 -21.37 -9.56
N PRO A 187 -2.99 -21.00 -8.28
CA PRO A 187 -4.23 -20.35 -7.84
C PRO A 187 -4.32 -18.93 -8.41
N LEU A 188 -5.55 -18.47 -8.66
CA LEU A 188 -5.83 -17.10 -9.06
C LEU A 188 -5.99 -16.22 -7.80
N THR A 189 -4.91 -15.57 -7.35
CA THR A 189 -4.88 -14.88 -6.05
C THR A 189 -5.03 -13.36 -6.12
N GLY A 190 -5.00 -12.73 -7.30
CA GLY A 190 -4.92 -11.27 -7.43
C GLY A 190 -6.18 -10.50 -7.88
N ILE A 191 -7.18 -11.16 -8.48
CA ILE A 191 -8.43 -10.50 -8.92
C ILE A 191 -9.55 -10.66 -7.88
N LEU A 192 -9.75 -11.88 -7.40
CA LEU A 192 -10.75 -12.22 -6.39
C LEU A 192 -10.07 -12.94 -5.25
N HIS A 193 -9.66 -12.18 -4.24
CA HIS A 193 -9.28 -12.76 -2.96
C HIS A 193 -10.51 -12.71 -2.05
N HIS A 194 -11.15 -13.87 -1.85
CA HIS A 194 -12.43 -13.98 -1.15
C HIS A 194 -13.60 -13.29 -1.89
N SER A 195 -14.58 -12.74 -1.17
CA SER A 195 -15.72 -11.98 -1.72
C SER A 195 -15.43 -10.51 -2.01
N ASP A 196 -14.21 -10.07 -1.79
CA ASP A 196 -13.89 -8.65 -1.74
C ASP A 196 -13.81 -8.07 -3.15
N PHE A 197 -14.62 -7.06 -3.44
CA PHE A 197 -14.54 -6.37 -4.72
C PHE A 197 -13.33 -5.44 -4.73
N ARG A 198 -12.33 -5.81 -5.53
CA ARG A 198 -11.13 -5.01 -5.80
C ARG A 198 -11.34 -4.19 -7.06
N THR A 199 -10.89 -2.95 -7.06
CA THR A 199 -10.95 -2.10 -8.25
C THR A 199 -9.97 -2.58 -9.32
N PHE A 200 -10.41 -2.69 -10.58
CA PHE A 200 -9.47 -2.90 -11.70
C PHE A 200 -8.83 -1.56 -12.03
N GLN A 201 -7.59 -1.36 -11.56
CA GLN A 201 -6.82 -0.15 -11.81
C GLN A 201 -5.49 -0.49 -12.48
N SER A 202 -5.02 0.41 -13.34
CA SER A 202 -3.68 0.43 -13.95
C SER A 202 -3.21 -0.92 -14.48
N ASN A 203 -2.17 -1.54 -13.90
CA ASN A 203 -1.59 -2.78 -14.40
C ASN A 203 -2.60 -3.92 -14.52
N LEU A 204 -3.52 -4.07 -13.56
CA LEU A 204 -4.56 -5.09 -13.65
C LEU A 204 -5.49 -4.82 -14.84
N MET A 205 -5.95 -3.59 -15.01
CA MET A 205 -6.80 -3.22 -16.15
C MET A 205 -6.07 -3.42 -17.48
N GLU A 206 -4.84 -2.95 -17.60
CA GLU A 206 -4.04 -3.11 -18.84
C GLU A 206 -3.72 -4.56 -19.15
N THR A 207 -3.48 -5.40 -18.13
CA THR A 207 -3.33 -6.84 -18.33
C THR A 207 -4.62 -7.46 -18.85
N LEU A 208 -5.77 -7.10 -18.26
CA LEU A 208 -7.08 -7.59 -18.72
C LEU A 208 -7.39 -7.15 -20.15
N ARG A 209 -6.98 -5.94 -20.57
CA ARG A 209 -7.16 -5.45 -21.94
C ARG A 209 -6.36 -6.22 -22.99
N ARG A 210 -5.27 -6.88 -22.58
CA ARG A 210 -4.42 -7.68 -23.47
C ARG A 210 -4.88 -9.13 -23.61
N LEU A 211 -5.87 -9.56 -22.82
CA LEU A 211 -6.44 -10.89 -22.94
C LEU A 211 -7.24 -11.04 -24.23
N SER A 212 -7.36 -12.27 -24.71
CA SER A 212 -8.32 -12.58 -25.76
C SER A 212 -9.75 -12.30 -25.28
N ALA A 213 -10.68 -12.08 -26.22
CA ALA A 213 -12.09 -11.85 -25.88
C ALA A 213 -12.69 -13.00 -25.06
N GLU A 214 -12.29 -14.24 -25.37
CA GLU A 214 -12.72 -15.44 -24.65
C GLU A 214 -12.21 -15.47 -23.20
N GLU A 215 -10.91 -15.26 -22.99
CA GLU A 215 -10.31 -15.23 -21.65
C GLU A 215 -10.90 -14.10 -20.80
N LEU A 216 -11.06 -12.91 -21.39
CA LEU A 216 -11.66 -11.77 -20.70
C LEU A 216 -13.12 -12.06 -20.31
N ALA A 217 -13.91 -12.65 -21.22
CA ALA A 217 -15.29 -13.04 -20.92
C ALA A 217 -15.36 -14.06 -19.78
N ASN A 218 -14.48 -15.06 -19.78
CA ASN A 218 -14.39 -16.06 -18.70
C ASN A 218 -14.03 -15.43 -17.36
N VAL A 219 -13.02 -14.55 -17.33
CA VAL A 219 -12.61 -13.83 -16.13
C VAL A 219 -13.76 -12.99 -15.58
N LEU A 220 -14.40 -12.16 -16.42
CA LEU A 220 -15.52 -11.30 -16.01
C LEU A 220 -16.74 -12.12 -15.55
N HIS A 221 -17.06 -13.22 -16.22
CA HIS A 221 -18.15 -14.12 -15.84
C HIS A 221 -17.92 -14.70 -14.43
N HIS A 222 -16.74 -15.24 -14.15
CA HIS A 222 -16.44 -15.81 -12.83
C HIS A 222 -16.47 -14.75 -11.72
N ILE A 223 -16.00 -13.54 -11.98
CA ILE A 223 -16.08 -12.41 -11.05
C ILE A 223 -17.55 -12.10 -10.73
N GLN A 224 -18.38 -11.96 -11.76
CA GLN A 224 -19.79 -11.65 -11.62
C GLN A 224 -20.53 -12.74 -10.82
N VAL A 225 -20.31 -14.02 -11.15
CA VAL A 225 -20.94 -15.15 -10.45
C VAL A 225 -20.55 -15.18 -8.98
N LYS A 226 -19.26 -14.98 -8.67
CA LYS A 226 -18.76 -14.98 -7.28
C LYS A 226 -19.32 -13.80 -6.48
N GLN A 227 -19.36 -12.59 -7.06
CA GLN A 227 -19.93 -11.41 -6.42
C GLN A 227 -21.43 -11.58 -6.17
N ALA A 228 -22.20 -12.04 -7.17
CA ALA A 228 -23.63 -12.30 -7.02
C ALA A 228 -23.93 -13.37 -5.95
N SER A 229 -23.10 -14.42 -5.88
CA SER A 229 -23.20 -15.45 -4.83
C SER A 229 -22.95 -14.87 -3.44
N TYR A 230 -21.92 -14.02 -3.29
CA TYR A 230 -21.63 -13.33 -2.04
C TYR A 230 -22.76 -12.40 -1.60
N GLU A 231 -23.20 -11.50 -2.48
CA GLU A 231 -24.29 -10.56 -2.23
C GLU A 231 -25.57 -11.30 -1.83
N SER A 232 -25.87 -12.44 -2.47
CA SER A 232 -27.03 -13.25 -2.13
C SER A 232 -26.93 -13.86 -0.73
N ARG A 233 -25.75 -14.40 -0.35
CA ARG A 233 -25.53 -14.93 1.01
C ARG A 233 -25.66 -13.83 2.05
N LEU A 234 -24.99 -12.69 1.83
CA LEU A 234 -25.05 -11.53 2.73
C LEU A 234 -26.48 -11.05 2.92
N TRP A 235 -27.24 -10.92 1.82
CA TRP A 235 -28.63 -10.49 1.84
C TRP A 235 -29.54 -11.48 2.59
N GLN A 236 -29.40 -12.79 2.31
CA GLN A 236 -30.20 -13.84 2.96
C GLN A 236 -29.97 -13.87 4.47
N THR A 237 -28.70 -13.90 4.90
CA THR A 237 -28.33 -13.92 6.31
C THR A 237 -28.78 -12.64 7.01
N ALA A 238 -28.55 -11.46 6.42
CA ALA A 238 -28.99 -10.19 7.01
C ALA A 238 -30.53 -10.11 7.16
N THR A 239 -31.28 -10.59 6.16
CA THR A 239 -32.75 -10.61 6.18
C THR A 239 -33.30 -11.54 7.24
N MET A 240 -32.73 -12.74 7.38
CA MET A 240 -33.10 -13.72 8.41
C MET A 240 -32.89 -13.18 9.84
N LEU A 241 -31.75 -12.52 10.07
CA LEU A 241 -31.43 -11.90 11.36
C LEU A 241 -32.30 -10.67 11.67
N ARG A 242 -32.84 -10.02 10.63
CA ARG A 242 -33.76 -8.88 10.78
C ARG A 242 -35.22 -9.31 11.00
N SER A 243 -35.69 -10.37 10.34
CA SER A 243 -37.06 -10.87 10.53
C SER A 243 -37.27 -11.42 11.94
N THR A 244 -36.23 -12.00 12.54
CA THR A 244 -36.21 -12.38 13.96
C THR A 244 -36.24 -11.16 14.89
N ARG A 245 -35.59 -10.03 14.54
CA ARG A 245 -35.68 -8.74 15.26
C ARG A 245 -37.10 -8.13 15.26
N ARG A 246 -37.88 -8.31 14.19
CA ARG A 246 -39.29 -7.83 14.13
C ARG A 246 -40.26 -8.68 14.97
N ARG A 247 -40.02 -10.01 15.08
CA ARG A 247 -40.85 -10.88 15.94
C ARG A 247 -40.61 -10.64 17.44
N SER A 248 -39.36 -10.38 17.84
CA SER A 248 -39.00 -10.07 19.23
C SER A 248 -39.33 -8.64 19.70
N LEU A 249 -39.87 -7.78 18.82
CA LEU A 249 -40.40 -6.46 19.19
C LEU A 249 -41.91 -6.51 19.52
N GLY A 250 -42.58 -7.63 19.24
CA GLY A 250 -43.95 -7.91 19.71
C GLY A 250 -43.99 -8.80 20.97
N GLU A 251 -42.91 -9.53 21.25
CA GLU A 251 -42.65 -10.25 22.49
C GLU A 251 -41.27 -9.84 22.97
N ILE A 252 -41.20 -8.83 23.83
CA ILE A 252 -39.97 -8.44 24.52
C ILE A 252 -39.89 -9.34 25.77
N PRO A 253 -39.09 -10.43 25.82
CA PRO A 253 -38.44 -10.72 27.07
C PRO A 253 -37.55 -9.51 27.31
N THR A 254 -37.71 -8.90 28.47
CA THR A 254 -36.90 -7.81 29.02
C THR A 254 -35.41 -8.15 28.91
N LEU A 255 -34.84 -7.95 27.72
CA LEU A 255 -33.42 -8.09 27.48
C LEU A 255 -32.78 -6.93 28.22
N SER A 256 -32.12 -7.26 29.32
CA SER A 256 -31.48 -6.33 30.24
C SER A 256 -30.39 -5.49 29.56
N ASN A 257 -30.04 -5.78 28.29
CA ASN A 257 -29.04 -5.06 27.53
C ASN A 257 -29.25 -5.14 25.99
N PRO A 258 -29.85 -4.13 25.34
CA PRO A 258 -30.09 -4.09 23.88
C PRO A 258 -28.81 -4.25 23.04
N THR A 259 -27.68 -3.77 23.54
CA THR A 259 -26.37 -3.85 22.88
C THR A 259 -25.90 -5.29 22.73
N GLN A 260 -26.08 -6.10 23.78
CA GLN A 260 -25.67 -7.51 23.79
C GLN A 260 -26.43 -8.35 22.76
N PHE A 261 -27.73 -8.07 22.55
CA PHE A 261 -28.53 -8.73 21.52
C PHE A 261 -28.06 -8.41 20.10
N VAL A 262 -27.70 -7.15 19.84
CA VAL A 262 -27.14 -6.70 18.56
C VAL A 262 -25.80 -7.41 18.30
N ASP A 263 -24.96 -7.54 19.33
CA ASP A 263 -23.65 -8.18 19.25
C ASP A 263 -23.74 -9.68 18.94
N ASP A 264 -24.62 -10.40 19.63
CA ASP A 264 -24.77 -11.85 19.43
C ASP A 264 -25.36 -12.20 18.06
N ARG A 265 -26.22 -11.33 17.51
CA ARG A 265 -26.73 -11.47 16.14
C ARG A 265 -25.69 -11.05 15.11
N TRP A 266 -24.89 -10.02 15.39
CA TRP A 266 -23.81 -9.60 14.50
C TRP A 266 -22.77 -10.69 14.32
N LYS A 267 -22.37 -11.41 15.38
CA LYS A 267 -21.43 -12.55 15.29
C LYS A 267 -21.83 -13.59 14.24
N GLN A 268 -23.13 -13.78 14.00
CA GLN A 268 -23.64 -14.72 12.97
C GLN A 268 -23.49 -14.16 11.55
N LEU A 269 -23.59 -12.84 11.39
CA LEU A 269 -23.42 -12.15 10.11
C LEU A 269 -21.94 -11.88 9.78
N GLU A 270 -21.12 -11.69 10.81
CA GLU A 270 -19.69 -11.39 10.74
C GLU A 270 -18.92 -12.44 9.92
N ILE A 271 -19.27 -13.73 10.07
CA ILE A 271 -18.68 -14.86 9.32
C ILE A 271 -18.90 -14.71 7.81
N VAL A 272 -20.00 -14.08 7.40
CA VAL A 272 -20.29 -13.79 5.99
C VAL A 272 -19.62 -12.49 5.55
N VAL A 273 -19.52 -11.50 6.45
CA VAL A 273 -19.03 -10.16 6.15
C VAL A 273 -17.51 -10.09 5.99
N ARG A 274 -16.76 -10.78 6.86
CA ARG A 274 -15.30 -10.76 6.87
C ARG A 274 -14.71 -12.15 6.97
N ARG A 275 -13.47 -12.30 6.50
CA ARG A 275 -12.64 -13.44 6.90
C ARG A 275 -12.20 -13.19 8.34
N ALA A 276 -12.49 -14.12 9.24
CA ALA A 276 -12.07 -14.00 10.64
C ALA A 276 -10.53 -13.87 10.70
N GLU A 277 -10.07 -12.70 11.11
CA GLU A 277 -8.67 -12.48 11.45
C GLU A 277 -8.45 -13.09 12.83
N THR A 278 -7.48 -14.01 12.93
CA THR A 278 -7.13 -14.59 14.22
C THR A 278 -6.35 -13.59 15.07
N THR A 279 -6.31 -13.81 16.37
CA THR A 279 -5.43 -13.07 17.29
C THR A 279 -3.97 -13.13 16.82
N THR A 280 -3.54 -14.29 16.32
CA THR A 280 -2.23 -14.51 15.69
C THR A 280 -1.97 -13.57 14.52
N PHE A 281 -2.95 -13.42 13.61
CA PHE A 281 -2.80 -12.52 12.47
C PHE A 281 -2.72 -11.06 12.92
N GLN A 282 -3.55 -10.66 13.89
CA GLN A 282 -3.52 -9.29 14.45
C GLN A 282 -2.19 -8.97 15.14
N GLU A 283 -1.67 -9.90 15.95
CA GLU A 283 -0.36 -9.79 16.58
C GLU A 283 0.74 -9.56 15.52
N PHE A 284 0.78 -10.42 14.50
CA PHE A 284 1.75 -10.31 13.41
C PHE A 284 1.62 -8.98 12.64
N VAL A 285 0.39 -8.54 12.37
CA VAL A 285 0.12 -7.30 11.63
C VAL A 285 0.63 -6.07 12.39
N GLU A 286 0.53 -6.04 13.72
CA GLU A 286 1.10 -4.93 14.52
C GLU A 286 2.62 -4.94 14.51
N ILE A 287 3.25 -6.11 14.62
CA ILE A 287 4.70 -6.25 14.49
C ILE A 287 5.16 -5.74 13.12
N ALA A 288 4.51 -6.19 12.04
CA ALA A 288 4.81 -5.75 10.68
C ALA A 288 4.61 -4.23 10.48
N ARG A 289 3.54 -3.66 11.03
CA ARG A 289 3.29 -2.21 11.01
C ARG A 289 4.41 -1.43 11.70
N ASN A 290 4.81 -1.85 12.90
CA ASN A 290 5.87 -1.18 13.67
C ASN A 290 7.19 -1.18 12.91
N ASN A 291 7.56 -2.34 12.35
CA ASN A 291 8.75 -2.49 11.51
C ASN A 291 8.70 -1.55 10.29
N PHE A 292 7.58 -1.56 9.56
CA PHE A 292 7.38 -0.71 8.38
C PHE A 292 7.48 0.78 8.72
N VAL A 293 6.80 1.25 9.77
CA VAL A 293 6.80 2.66 10.19
C VAL A 293 8.22 3.07 10.62
N GLN A 294 8.91 2.24 11.38
CA GLN A 294 10.27 2.54 11.82
C GLN A 294 11.25 2.64 10.64
N ILE A 295 11.18 1.74 9.65
CA ILE A 295 12.06 1.77 8.47
C ILE A 295 11.78 3.02 7.62
N LEU A 296 10.51 3.32 7.35
CA LEU A 296 10.18 4.40 6.43
C LEU A 296 10.21 5.78 7.07
N TYR A 297 9.62 5.91 8.24
CA TYR A 297 9.39 7.19 8.89
C TYR A 297 10.34 7.44 10.07
N GLY A 298 11.05 6.41 10.53
CA GLY A 298 11.91 6.48 11.71
C GLY A 298 11.11 6.37 13.01
N LYS A 299 11.81 6.49 14.12
CA LYS A 299 11.20 6.81 15.42
C LYS A 299 11.16 8.33 15.63
N PRO A 300 10.42 8.83 16.63
CA PRO A 300 10.46 10.24 16.99
C PRO A 300 11.88 10.78 17.20
N GLU A 301 12.78 9.96 17.75
CA GLU A 301 14.16 10.36 18.01
C GLU A 301 14.98 10.52 16.71
N ASP A 302 14.67 9.72 15.69
CA ASP A 302 15.36 9.73 14.38
C ASP A 302 15.01 10.96 13.54
N MET A 303 13.92 11.67 13.88
CA MET A 303 13.27 12.75 13.12
C MET A 303 12.67 12.28 11.79
N VAL A 304 13.46 11.58 10.97
CA VAL A 304 13.07 11.01 9.69
C VAL A 304 13.70 9.63 9.45
N GLY A 305 12.96 8.78 8.73
CA GLY A 305 13.47 7.53 8.17
C GLY A 305 13.81 7.64 6.69
N ILE A 306 13.84 6.50 6.00
CA ILE A 306 14.22 6.40 4.58
C ILE A 306 13.27 7.14 3.64
N HIS A 307 12.05 7.49 4.09
CA HIS A 307 11.07 8.25 3.30
C HIS A 307 11.62 9.55 2.73
N VAL A 308 12.56 10.22 3.40
CA VAL A 308 13.19 11.45 2.88
C VAL A 308 13.95 11.19 1.57
N ILE A 309 14.59 10.02 1.43
CA ILE A 309 15.25 9.62 0.17
C ILE A 309 14.21 9.43 -0.93
N SER A 310 13.11 8.75 -0.61
CA SER A 310 11.99 8.57 -1.53
C SER A 310 11.42 9.91 -2.01
N TYR A 311 11.35 10.90 -1.12
CA TYR A 311 10.83 12.22 -1.43
C TYR A 311 11.67 12.90 -2.52
N PHE A 312 12.98 13.03 -2.30
CA PHE A 312 13.86 13.70 -3.26
C PHE A 312 14.00 12.95 -4.58
N LEU A 313 13.99 11.62 -4.55
CA LEU A 313 13.94 10.80 -5.75
C LEU A 313 12.69 11.08 -6.58
N SER A 314 11.52 11.12 -5.95
CA SER A 314 10.26 11.38 -6.65
C SER A 314 10.18 12.76 -7.31
N ARG A 315 10.80 13.78 -6.71
CA ARG A 315 10.86 15.15 -7.24
C ARG A 315 11.78 15.25 -8.45
N THR A 316 12.89 14.51 -8.39
CA THR A 316 13.89 14.49 -9.47
C THR A 316 13.40 13.70 -10.69
N LEU A 317 12.54 12.70 -10.45
CA LEU A 317 11.92 11.92 -11.52
C LEU A 317 10.72 12.68 -12.10
N LEU A 318 10.73 12.94 -13.40
CA LEU A 318 9.57 13.51 -14.07
C LEU A 318 8.29 12.70 -13.78
N SER A 319 7.20 13.43 -13.55
CA SER A 319 5.87 12.83 -13.43
C SER A 319 5.49 12.19 -14.75
N VAL A 320 5.05 10.94 -14.70
CA VAL A 320 4.54 10.19 -15.86
C VAL A 320 3.04 10.46 -16.07
N ARG A 321 2.44 11.32 -15.23
CA ARG A 321 1.01 11.61 -15.20
C ARG A 321 0.71 13.10 -15.12
N ASP A 322 -0.47 13.46 -15.60
CA ASP A 322 -1.06 14.79 -15.48
C ASP A 322 -1.50 15.15 -14.05
N ARG A 323 -1.42 14.19 -13.11
CA ARG A 323 -1.78 14.40 -11.69
C ARG A 323 -0.51 14.63 -10.85
N PRO A 324 -0.44 15.67 -10.00
CA PRO A 324 0.75 15.94 -9.18
C PRO A 324 1.12 14.75 -8.28
N GLY A 325 2.40 14.37 -8.19
CA GLY A 325 2.88 13.22 -7.39
C GLY A 325 2.89 13.45 -5.87
N ILE A 326 2.68 14.69 -5.43
CA ILE A 326 2.80 15.14 -4.04
C ILE A 326 1.40 15.47 -3.49
N ARG A 327 1.21 15.31 -2.17
CA ARG A 327 -0.06 15.65 -1.50
C ARG A 327 -0.13 17.16 -1.23
N PRO A 328 -1.25 17.83 -1.59
CA PRO A 328 -1.52 19.18 -1.09
C PRO A 328 -1.83 19.14 0.40
N THR A 329 -1.35 20.14 1.12
CA THR A 329 -1.50 20.25 2.58
C THR A 329 -2.94 20.54 2.97
N ARG A 330 -3.38 19.97 4.11
CA ARG A 330 -4.66 20.28 4.77
C ARG A 330 -4.39 21.34 5.83
N GLU A 331 -4.75 22.61 5.61
CA GLU A 331 -5.39 23.49 6.60
C GLU A 331 -5.44 24.97 6.20
N THR A 332 -6.56 25.59 6.62
CA THR A 332 -6.93 27.01 6.56
C THR A 332 -6.32 27.79 7.72
N GLY A 333 -5.81 28.99 7.44
CA GLY A 333 -4.98 29.76 8.38
C GLY A 333 -5.69 30.40 9.58
N GLY A 334 -4.91 30.64 10.64
CA GLY A 334 -5.23 31.55 11.76
C GLY A 334 -4.19 31.56 12.89
N GLU A 335 -3.55 32.71 13.15
CA GLU A 335 -2.50 33.01 14.16
C GLU A 335 -1.06 32.46 13.94
N ARG A 336 -0.08 33.38 13.81
CA ARG A 336 1.24 33.10 13.20
C ARG A 336 2.23 32.30 14.05
N THR A 337 2.53 32.67 15.30
CA THR A 337 3.75 32.17 15.97
C THR A 337 3.58 30.80 16.66
N ARG A 338 2.44 30.57 17.31
CA ARG A 338 2.13 29.26 17.94
C ARG A 338 1.87 28.19 16.87
N GLN A 339 1.20 28.56 15.78
CA GLN A 339 1.04 27.67 14.62
C GLN A 339 2.36 27.34 13.94
N ILE A 340 3.36 28.22 13.88
CA ILE A 340 4.65 27.88 13.24
C ILE A 340 5.31 26.70 13.96
N VAL A 341 5.37 26.75 15.30
CA VAL A 341 5.95 25.65 16.09
C VAL A 341 5.06 24.41 16.01
N GLU A 342 3.74 24.55 16.12
CA GLU A 342 2.79 23.44 15.96
C GLU A 342 2.83 22.82 14.56
N ARG A 343 3.09 23.60 13.50
CA ARG A 343 3.26 23.11 12.11
C ARG A 343 4.59 22.41 11.89
N LEU A 344 5.68 22.91 12.49
CA LEU A 344 6.98 22.22 12.46
C LEU A 344 6.90 20.89 13.21
N SER A 345 6.35 20.91 14.43
CA SER A 345 6.06 19.71 15.22
C SER A 345 4.98 18.83 14.58
N GLY A 346 4.15 19.39 13.71
CA GLY A 346 3.14 18.73 12.87
C GLY A 346 3.69 18.14 11.57
N THR A 347 4.98 18.36 11.27
CA THR A 347 5.65 17.80 10.08
C THR A 347 6.83 16.90 10.46
N LEU A 348 7.49 17.18 11.57
CA LEU A 348 8.54 16.35 12.15
C LEU A 348 8.21 16.00 13.62
N PRO A 349 8.43 14.76 14.07
CA PRO A 349 9.03 13.66 13.31
C PRO A 349 8.04 13.01 12.32
N LEU A 350 8.55 12.52 11.18
CA LEU A 350 7.72 11.86 10.17
C LEU A 350 7.00 10.61 10.71
N ALA A 351 7.56 9.99 11.75
CA ALA A 351 6.96 8.87 12.47
C ALA A 351 5.52 9.13 12.94
N THR A 352 5.18 10.39 13.23
CA THR A 352 3.87 10.79 13.73
C THR A 352 2.90 11.18 12.61
N HIS A 353 3.41 11.75 11.51
CA HIS A 353 2.59 12.45 10.51
C HIS A 353 2.50 11.74 9.15
N GLY A 354 3.33 10.71 8.94
CA GLY A 354 3.25 9.84 7.76
C GLY A 354 3.82 10.46 6.48
N THR A 355 3.27 10.05 5.33
CA THR A 355 3.88 10.30 4.01
C THR A 355 3.58 11.69 3.42
N LEU A 356 4.63 12.35 2.94
CA LEU A 356 4.55 13.55 2.08
C LEU A 356 4.27 13.21 0.60
N LEU A 357 4.44 11.94 0.20
CA LEU A 357 4.29 11.47 -1.17
C LEU A 357 2.97 10.73 -1.38
N ARG A 358 2.49 10.73 -2.62
CA ARG A 358 1.47 9.77 -3.03
C ARG A 358 2.07 8.38 -3.26
N ALA A 359 1.22 7.37 -3.18
CA ALA A 359 1.61 5.97 -3.25
C ALA A 359 2.50 5.67 -4.45
N ILE A 360 2.14 6.19 -5.63
CA ILE A 360 2.85 5.98 -6.90
C ILE A 360 4.33 6.31 -6.81
N GLU A 361 4.64 7.50 -6.31
CA GLU A 361 5.99 8.02 -6.20
C GLU A 361 6.81 7.28 -5.15
N HIS A 362 6.16 6.77 -4.10
CA HIS A 362 6.81 5.96 -3.09
C HIS A 362 7.34 4.64 -3.66
N ASN A 363 6.52 3.88 -4.41
CA ASN A 363 6.95 2.63 -5.04
C ASN A 363 8.01 2.86 -6.13
N LYS A 364 7.84 3.92 -6.93
CA LYS A 364 8.79 4.30 -7.97
C LYS A 364 10.17 4.54 -7.35
N SER A 365 10.22 5.31 -6.27
CA SER A 365 11.49 5.64 -5.61
C SER A 365 12.11 4.42 -4.90
N GLN A 366 11.31 3.60 -4.23
CA GLN A 366 11.81 2.48 -3.43
C GLN A 366 12.11 1.24 -4.27
N THR A 367 11.10 0.67 -4.92
CA THR A 367 11.22 -0.61 -5.61
C THR A 367 12.05 -0.48 -6.89
N PHE A 368 11.78 0.53 -7.71
CA PHE A 368 12.47 0.69 -9.00
C PHE A 368 13.87 1.28 -8.82
N VAL A 369 13.97 2.39 -8.10
CA VAL A 369 15.23 3.16 -8.01
C VAL A 369 16.14 2.68 -6.89
N LEU A 370 15.69 2.61 -5.63
CA LEU A 370 16.54 2.18 -4.51
C LEU A 370 16.78 0.67 -4.50
N GLY A 371 15.82 -0.11 -4.98
CA GLY A 371 15.92 -1.56 -5.04
C GLY A 371 15.56 -2.26 -3.73
N PHE A 372 14.73 -1.69 -2.88
CA PHE A 372 14.06 -2.46 -1.82
C PHE A 372 12.54 -2.42 -2.03
N ASN A 373 11.89 -3.53 -1.70
CA ASN A 373 10.51 -3.77 -2.12
C ASN A 373 9.50 -3.23 -1.11
N GLN A 374 8.63 -2.31 -1.54
CA GLN A 374 7.55 -1.78 -0.71
C GLN A 374 6.58 -2.88 -0.22
N LEU A 375 6.47 -3.99 -0.96
CA LEU A 375 5.63 -5.14 -0.57
C LEU A 375 6.14 -5.89 0.66
N SER A 376 7.45 -5.91 0.86
CA SER A 376 8.08 -6.72 1.91
C SER A 376 8.77 -5.89 3.00
N THR A 377 8.72 -4.55 2.91
CA THR A 377 9.40 -3.66 3.86
C THR A 377 8.95 -3.96 5.29
N GLY A 378 9.86 -4.43 6.13
CA GLY A 378 9.60 -4.77 7.53
C GLY A 378 8.91 -6.12 7.76
N VAL A 379 8.53 -6.85 6.69
CA VAL A 379 7.83 -8.14 6.79
C VAL A 379 8.78 -9.23 7.24
N PHE A 380 10.04 -9.21 6.80
CA PHE A 380 11.01 -10.26 7.14
C PHE A 380 11.42 -10.20 8.60
N ARG A 381 11.73 -9.00 9.07
CA ARG A 381 11.99 -8.73 10.48
C ARG A 381 10.76 -9.07 11.33
N ALA A 382 9.56 -8.76 10.87
CA ALA A 382 8.33 -9.14 11.57
C ALA A 382 8.13 -10.66 11.66
N ILE A 383 8.46 -11.41 10.61
CA ILE A 383 8.44 -12.89 10.66
C ILE A 383 9.45 -13.40 11.68
N LYS A 384 10.68 -12.86 11.70
CA LYS A 384 11.70 -13.26 12.67
C LYS A 384 11.29 -12.93 14.11
N GLU A 385 10.85 -11.70 14.37
CA GLU A 385 10.35 -11.27 15.68
C GLU A 385 9.16 -12.13 16.14
N PHE A 386 8.24 -12.47 15.23
CA PHE A 386 7.12 -13.37 15.53
C PHE A 386 7.59 -14.79 15.86
N ILE A 387 8.59 -15.32 15.14
CA ILE A 387 9.15 -16.65 15.41
C ILE A 387 9.91 -16.68 16.74
N ASP A 388 10.62 -15.61 17.09
CA ASP A 388 11.46 -15.51 18.28
C ASP A 388 10.69 -15.09 19.55
N SER A 389 9.45 -14.64 19.40
CA SER A 389 8.58 -14.33 20.54
C SER A 389 8.29 -15.57 21.42
N GLN A 390 7.74 -15.34 22.61
CA GLN A 390 7.48 -16.38 23.62
C GLN A 390 6.75 -17.61 23.02
N GLY A 391 7.35 -18.80 23.15
CA GLY A 391 6.80 -20.06 22.65
C GLY A 391 7.86 -20.97 22.02
N GLN A 392 7.45 -22.14 21.53
CA GLN A 392 8.35 -23.02 20.76
C GLN A 392 8.45 -22.53 19.31
N ARG A 393 9.67 -22.48 18.76
CA ARG A 393 9.93 -22.03 17.37
C ARG A 393 9.08 -22.77 16.33
N SER A 394 8.96 -24.10 16.47
CA SER A 394 8.15 -24.95 15.58
C SER A 394 6.68 -24.56 15.59
N GLU A 395 6.11 -24.30 16.77
CA GLU A 395 4.73 -23.86 16.94
C GLU A 395 4.49 -22.50 16.28
N ARG A 396 5.39 -21.54 16.46
CA ARG A 396 5.27 -20.21 15.83
C ARG A 396 5.33 -20.30 14.30
N ILE A 397 6.17 -21.17 13.75
CA ILE A 397 6.21 -21.42 12.30
C ILE A 397 4.89 -22.03 11.80
N GLU A 398 4.31 -22.99 12.53
CA GLU A 398 3.00 -23.57 12.19
C GLU A 398 1.89 -22.50 12.19
N LEU A 399 1.89 -21.63 13.21
CA LEU A 399 0.96 -20.51 13.31
C LEU A 399 1.09 -19.55 12.12
N LEU A 400 2.32 -19.23 11.69
CA LEU A 400 2.55 -18.40 10.50
C LEU A 400 1.97 -19.05 9.24
N GLN A 401 2.28 -20.33 9.00
CA GLN A 401 1.81 -21.04 7.82
C GLN A 401 0.28 -21.16 7.77
N LYS A 402 -0.36 -21.34 8.92
CA LYS A 402 -1.80 -21.55 9.03
C LYS A 402 -2.61 -20.24 9.02
N PHE A 403 -2.11 -19.20 9.68
CA PHE A 403 -2.91 -18.00 9.97
C PHE A 403 -2.34 -16.71 9.39
N VAL A 404 -1.08 -16.66 8.97
CA VAL A 404 -0.45 -15.44 8.44
C VAL A 404 -0.16 -15.52 6.95
N PHE A 405 0.60 -16.50 6.49
CA PHE A 405 0.95 -16.66 5.08
C PHE A 405 -0.23 -16.73 4.11
N PRO A 406 -1.43 -17.25 4.50
CA PRO A 406 -2.63 -17.17 3.66
C PRO A 406 -3.18 -15.75 3.40
N PHE A 407 -2.59 -14.72 4.00
CA PHE A 407 -2.89 -13.31 3.78
C PHE A 407 -1.72 -12.57 3.12
N ILE A 408 -0.55 -13.20 2.99
CA ILE A 408 0.62 -12.63 2.31
C ILE A 408 0.63 -13.13 0.86
N PRO A 409 0.80 -12.25 -0.14
CA PRO A 409 0.95 -12.64 -1.55
C PRO A 409 2.34 -13.22 -1.80
N VAL A 410 2.61 -14.43 -1.29
CA VAL A 410 3.96 -15.00 -1.24
C VAL A 410 4.62 -15.08 -2.61
N ARG A 411 3.88 -15.47 -3.66
CA ARG A 411 4.42 -15.50 -5.03
C ARG A 411 4.88 -14.12 -5.51
N ASP A 412 4.08 -13.08 -5.29
CA ASP A 412 4.41 -11.71 -5.73
C ASP A 412 5.53 -11.11 -4.90
N LEU A 413 5.56 -11.43 -3.61
CA LEU A 413 6.66 -11.06 -2.73
C LEU A 413 7.98 -11.65 -3.26
N LEU A 414 8.02 -12.95 -3.54
CA LEU A 414 9.21 -13.63 -4.09
C LEU A 414 9.57 -13.11 -5.49
N LYS A 415 8.58 -12.94 -6.37
CA LYS A 415 8.80 -12.39 -7.72
C LYS A 415 9.37 -10.98 -7.66
N SER A 416 8.78 -10.11 -6.84
CA SER A 416 9.21 -8.73 -6.69
C SER A 416 10.61 -8.66 -6.06
N LEU A 417 10.91 -9.52 -5.08
CA LEU A 417 12.27 -9.61 -4.54
C LEU A 417 13.27 -10.04 -5.61
N ARG A 418 12.99 -11.13 -6.34
CA ARG A 418 13.89 -11.60 -7.40
C ARG A 418 14.14 -10.53 -8.46
N LEU A 419 13.13 -9.77 -8.85
CA LEU A 419 13.29 -8.79 -9.92
C LEU A 419 13.95 -7.50 -9.43
N TYR A 420 13.50 -6.98 -8.29
CA TYR A 420 13.82 -5.62 -7.88
C TYR A 420 14.78 -5.52 -6.72
N HIS A 421 14.83 -6.51 -5.83
CA HIS A 421 15.60 -6.38 -4.60
C HIS A 421 17.11 -6.32 -4.88
N ASP A 422 17.77 -5.34 -4.27
CA ASP A 422 19.21 -5.14 -4.18
C ASP A 422 19.70 -5.74 -2.85
N PRO A 423 20.22 -6.99 -2.85
CA PRO A 423 20.56 -7.70 -1.62
C PRO A 423 21.65 -7.02 -0.79
N GLU A 424 22.49 -6.23 -1.43
CA GLU A 424 23.59 -5.50 -0.78
C GLU A 424 23.19 -4.10 -0.30
N LEU A 425 21.94 -3.69 -0.56
CA LEU A 425 21.45 -2.33 -0.31
C LEU A 425 22.43 -1.26 -0.83
N THR A 426 23.07 -1.54 -1.97
CA THR A 426 24.17 -0.78 -2.56
C THR A 426 23.84 0.70 -2.63
N TYR A 427 22.66 1.03 -3.14
CA TYR A 427 22.24 2.40 -3.39
C TYR A 427 21.76 3.11 -2.13
N THR A 428 21.00 2.40 -1.29
CA THR A 428 20.55 2.93 0.00
C THR A 428 21.75 3.26 0.89
N ARG A 429 22.76 2.39 0.97
CA ARG A 429 23.98 2.62 1.75
C ARG A 429 24.79 3.83 1.30
N ARG A 430 24.79 4.15 0.01
CA ARG A 430 25.49 5.35 -0.51
C ARG A 430 24.84 6.62 0.04
N VAL A 431 23.51 6.71 -0.01
CA VAL A 431 22.77 7.87 0.50
C VAL A 431 22.68 7.87 2.02
N ALA A 432 22.64 6.71 2.67
CA ALA A 432 22.57 6.55 4.12
C ALA A 432 23.73 7.23 4.87
N ARG A 433 24.87 7.48 4.20
CA ARG A 433 25.98 8.27 4.73
C ARG A 433 25.60 9.72 5.07
N SER A 434 24.50 10.21 4.50
CA SER A 434 23.95 11.54 4.76
C SER A 434 23.08 11.59 6.01
N PHE A 435 22.77 10.44 6.62
CA PHE A 435 22.01 10.35 7.86
C PHE A 435 22.94 10.45 9.08
N PRO A 436 22.47 11.00 10.21
CA PRO A 436 23.21 11.01 11.46
C PRO A 436 23.54 9.58 11.92
N PRO A 437 24.71 9.36 12.55
CA PRO A 437 25.03 8.09 13.18
C PRO A 437 23.94 7.68 14.18
N GLY A 438 23.58 6.40 14.17
CA GLY A 438 22.57 5.86 15.08
C GLY A 438 21.12 5.99 14.62
N ASN A 439 20.84 6.52 13.43
CA ASN A 439 19.49 6.52 12.87
C ASN A 439 18.93 5.09 12.77
N SER A 440 17.86 4.83 13.51
CA SER A 440 17.34 3.48 13.70
C SER A 440 16.68 2.92 12.44
N ALA A 441 16.19 3.78 11.54
CA ALA A 441 15.53 3.37 10.30
C ALA A 441 16.48 2.61 9.36
N ILE A 442 17.73 3.10 9.24
CA ILE A 442 18.77 2.45 8.41
C ILE A 442 19.15 1.10 9.02
N ARG A 443 19.40 1.05 10.33
CA ARG A 443 19.76 -0.19 11.03
C ARG A 443 18.67 -1.25 10.88
N VAL A 444 17.40 -0.88 11.09
CA VAL A 444 16.27 -1.80 10.98
C VAL A 444 16.05 -2.26 9.54
N LEU A 445 16.31 -1.43 8.52
CA LEU A 445 16.32 -1.87 7.13
C LEU A 445 17.41 -2.93 6.87
N GLU A 446 18.61 -2.72 7.40
CA GLU A 446 19.72 -3.68 7.25
C GLU A 446 19.41 -5.01 7.96
N GLU A 447 18.81 -4.96 9.15
CA GLU A 447 18.30 -6.14 9.87
C GLU A 447 17.22 -6.88 9.05
N ASP A 448 16.22 -6.16 8.53
CA ASP A 448 15.15 -6.73 7.69
C ASP A 448 15.74 -7.40 6.44
N ASN A 449 16.74 -6.79 5.81
CA ASN A 449 17.45 -7.33 4.65
C ASN A 449 18.28 -8.58 4.98
N HIS A 450 18.99 -8.60 6.11
CA HIS A 450 19.83 -9.72 6.52
C HIS A 450 18.99 -10.98 6.80
N VAL A 451 17.81 -10.80 7.36
CA VAL A 451 16.87 -11.87 7.73
C VAL A 451 16.22 -12.53 6.51
N ILE A 452 16.25 -11.91 5.31
CA ILE A 452 15.64 -12.46 4.09
C ILE A 452 16.11 -13.90 3.83
N ALA A 453 17.42 -14.15 3.92
CA ALA A 453 17.99 -15.47 3.62
C ALA A 453 17.50 -16.56 4.58
N GLU A 454 17.26 -16.23 5.86
CA GLU A 454 16.73 -17.15 6.86
C GLU A 454 15.26 -17.49 6.60
N ILE A 455 14.45 -16.49 6.20
CA ILE A 455 13.00 -16.63 6.06
C ILE A 455 12.59 -17.17 4.68
N LEU A 456 13.41 -16.95 3.66
CA LEU A 456 13.15 -17.39 2.28
C LEU A 456 12.68 -18.85 2.16
N PRO A 457 13.33 -19.86 2.79
CA PRO A 457 12.87 -21.25 2.70
C PRO A 457 11.43 -21.45 3.20
N LEU A 458 11.00 -20.75 4.26
CA LEU A 458 9.63 -20.87 4.79
C LEU A 458 8.60 -20.37 3.76
N LEU A 459 8.90 -19.25 3.09
CA LEU A 459 8.04 -18.68 2.06
C LEU A 459 7.99 -19.56 0.81
N GLN A 460 9.14 -20.11 0.38
CA GLN A 460 9.20 -21.01 -0.77
C GLN A 460 8.47 -22.33 -0.49
N GLN A 461 8.59 -22.89 0.73
CA GLN A 461 7.83 -24.05 1.15
C GLN A 461 6.32 -23.79 1.06
N PHE A 462 5.87 -22.63 1.54
CA PHE A 462 4.47 -22.24 1.43
C PHE A 462 4.03 -22.02 -0.02
N LEU A 463 4.89 -21.45 -0.86
CA LEU A 463 4.61 -21.32 -2.30
C LEU A 463 4.41 -22.69 -2.95
N ILE A 464 5.30 -23.65 -2.70
CA ILE A 464 5.22 -25.03 -3.20
C ILE A 464 3.88 -25.66 -2.78
N TYR A 465 3.48 -25.49 -1.51
CA TYR A 465 2.18 -25.92 -1.01
C TYR A 465 1.02 -25.27 -1.77
N GLN A 466 1.05 -23.95 -1.96
CA GLN A 466 0.01 -23.21 -2.69
C GLN A 466 -0.11 -23.61 -4.17
N GLN A 467 0.97 -24.06 -4.80
CA GLN A 467 0.96 -24.57 -6.17
C GLN A 467 0.43 -26.01 -6.29
N GLY A 468 0.09 -26.67 -5.18
CA GLY A 468 -0.34 -28.07 -5.16
C GLY A 468 0.81 -29.08 -5.23
N LEU A 469 2.07 -28.61 -5.19
CA LEU A 469 3.26 -29.46 -5.21
C LEU A 469 3.64 -30.02 -3.83
N GLY A 470 3.07 -29.48 -2.74
CA GLY A 470 3.36 -29.91 -1.36
C GLY A 470 2.97 -31.36 -1.03
N ILE A 471 2.37 -32.09 -1.98
CA ILE A 471 2.07 -33.52 -1.88
C ILE A 471 3.33 -34.37 -2.24
N ALA A 472 4.28 -33.79 -2.98
CA ALA A 472 5.59 -34.37 -3.25
C ALA A 472 6.56 -34.07 -2.10
N LYS A 473 7.58 -34.92 -1.89
CA LYS A 473 8.62 -34.68 -0.88
C LYS A 473 9.29 -33.32 -1.13
N ILE A 474 9.22 -32.45 -0.12
CA ILE A 474 10.04 -31.25 0.00
C ILE A 474 11.40 -31.74 0.51
N GLY A 475 12.51 -31.23 -0.04
CA GLY A 475 13.83 -31.56 0.50
C GLY A 475 13.94 -31.12 1.97
N GLU A 476 14.84 -31.74 2.74
CA GLU A 476 14.98 -31.50 4.20
C GLU A 476 15.21 -30.03 4.58
N ASN A 477 15.65 -29.19 3.64
CA ASN A 477 15.96 -27.78 3.83
C ASN A 477 14.82 -26.80 3.44
N GLY A 478 13.63 -27.29 3.09
CA GLY A 478 12.47 -26.45 2.75
C GLY A 478 12.39 -25.96 1.29
N TYR A 479 13.35 -26.38 0.44
CA TYR A 479 13.41 -26.04 -0.98
C TYR A 479 12.97 -27.22 -1.85
N LEU A 480 12.57 -26.93 -3.09
CA LEU A 480 12.44 -27.94 -4.13
C LEU A 480 13.85 -28.33 -4.63
N GLU A 481 14.17 -29.63 -4.65
CA GLU A 481 15.51 -30.06 -5.07
C GLU A 481 15.81 -29.60 -6.51
N PRO A 482 17.06 -29.18 -6.81
CA PRO A 482 17.42 -28.63 -8.13
C PRO A 482 17.04 -29.54 -9.31
N LYS A 483 17.17 -30.86 -9.14
CA LYS A 483 16.79 -31.86 -10.16
C LYS A 483 15.32 -31.78 -10.58
N TYR A 484 14.44 -31.28 -9.71
CA TYR A 484 13.01 -31.13 -10.00
C TYR A 484 12.64 -29.79 -10.67
N LEU A 485 13.51 -28.77 -10.57
CA LEU A 485 13.21 -27.41 -11.08
C LEU A 485 12.96 -27.39 -12.59
N ARG A 486 13.64 -28.26 -13.36
CA ARG A 486 13.46 -28.36 -14.83
C ARG A 486 12.04 -28.76 -15.25
N TYR A 487 11.31 -29.46 -14.38
CA TYR A 487 9.96 -29.96 -14.66
C TYR A 487 8.88 -28.96 -14.24
N VAL A 488 9.23 -27.92 -13.49
CA VAL A 488 8.32 -26.84 -13.11
C VAL A 488 8.37 -25.75 -14.19
N ARG A 489 7.26 -25.03 -14.40
CA ARG A 489 7.27 -23.88 -15.31
C ARG A 489 8.39 -22.87 -14.95
N PRO A 490 9.06 -22.25 -15.95
CA PRO A 490 10.19 -21.36 -15.69
C PRO A 490 9.89 -20.21 -14.74
N ASP A 491 8.70 -19.59 -14.84
CA ASP A 491 8.30 -18.44 -14.00
C ASP A 491 8.21 -18.79 -12.50
N LEU A 492 7.90 -20.04 -12.18
CA LEU A 492 7.82 -20.55 -10.80
C LEU A 492 9.14 -21.16 -10.35
N ALA A 493 9.82 -21.89 -11.23
CA ALA A 493 11.08 -22.56 -10.92
C ALA A 493 12.16 -21.58 -10.45
N VAL A 494 12.27 -20.40 -11.09
CA VAL A 494 13.21 -19.36 -10.67
C VAL A 494 12.87 -18.73 -9.31
N LEU A 495 11.65 -18.90 -8.79
CA LEU A 495 11.24 -18.48 -7.45
C LEU A 495 11.46 -19.56 -6.40
N MET A 496 11.64 -20.82 -6.81
CA MET A 496 11.78 -22.00 -5.93
C MET A 496 13.23 -22.46 -5.75
N GLN A 497 14.18 -21.89 -6.49
CA GLN A 497 15.61 -22.15 -6.30
C GLN A 497 16.13 -21.68 -4.94
N LYS A 498 17.19 -22.32 -4.45
CA LYS A 498 17.81 -22.02 -3.16
C LYS A 498 18.26 -20.56 -3.04
N ASP A 499 18.98 -20.06 -4.06
CA ASP A 499 19.32 -18.64 -4.15
C ASP A 499 18.34 -17.91 -5.06
N LEU A 500 17.37 -17.21 -4.46
CA LEU A 500 16.37 -16.40 -5.18
C LEU A 500 17.01 -15.36 -6.12
N PHE A 501 18.23 -14.91 -5.83
CA PHE A 501 18.91 -13.84 -6.54
C PHE A 501 19.91 -14.33 -7.59
N ASN A 502 20.08 -15.64 -7.73
CA ASN A 502 20.97 -16.24 -8.71
C ASN A 502 20.64 -15.75 -10.13
N ILE A 503 21.69 -15.32 -10.83
CA ILE A 503 21.68 -14.87 -12.23
C ILE A 503 22.46 -15.79 -13.16
N ASP A 504 23.19 -16.76 -12.60
CA ASP A 504 23.94 -17.73 -13.38
C ASP A 504 23.03 -18.90 -13.78
N PHE A 505 22.76 -18.97 -15.08
CA PHE A 505 21.91 -20.00 -15.66
C PHE A 505 22.56 -21.38 -15.58
N ASP A 506 23.89 -21.46 -15.66
CA ASP A 506 24.60 -22.73 -15.73
C ASP A 506 24.70 -23.40 -14.35
N SER A 507 24.67 -22.63 -13.25
CA SER A 507 24.56 -23.17 -11.88
C SER A 507 23.13 -23.51 -11.44
N PHE A 508 22.10 -23.08 -12.19
CA PHE A 508 20.70 -23.32 -11.86
C PHE A 508 20.24 -24.75 -12.18
N LEU A 509 20.75 -25.32 -13.27
CA LEU A 509 20.46 -26.67 -13.75
C LEU A 509 21.71 -27.27 -14.39
N GLU A 510 21.86 -28.59 -14.36
CA GLU A 510 22.80 -29.26 -15.28
C GLU A 510 22.33 -28.99 -16.72
N SER A 511 22.93 -27.97 -17.35
CA SER A 511 22.47 -27.32 -18.58
C SER A 511 22.40 -28.25 -19.80
N SER A 512 23.00 -29.44 -19.70
CA SER A 512 23.02 -30.50 -20.72
C SER A 512 21.68 -31.20 -20.90
N THR A 513 20.71 -31.01 -20.00
CA THR A 513 19.45 -31.78 -19.97
C THR A 513 18.22 -31.05 -20.51
N LEU A 514 18.36 -29.78 -20.94
CA LEU A 514 17.27 -28.96 -21.47
C LEU A 514 17.28 -28.92 -23.01
N THR A 515 16.10 -28.94 -23.60
CA THR A 515 15.91 -28.63 -25.03
C THR A 515 16.22 -27.15 -25.32
N PRO A 516 16.52 -26.78 -26.58
CA PRO A 516 16.78 -25.38 -26.95
C PRO A 516 15.63 -24.42 -26.60
N LYS A 517 14.38 -24.88 -26.75
CA LYS A 517 13.19 -24.10 -26.39
C LYS A 517 13.12 -23.84 -24.89
N GLU A 518 13.34 -24.88 -24.08
CA GLU A 518 13.36 -24.77 -22.61
C GLU A 518 14.44 -23.82 -22.13
N LYS A 519 15.64 -23.96 -22.70
CA LYS A 519 16.76 -23.08 -22.41
C LYS A 519 16.39 -21.62 -22.67
N ALA A 520 15.75 -21.32 -23.79
CA ALA A 520 15.31 -19.97 -24.12
C ALA A 520 14.27 -19.41 -23.12
N GLU A 521 13.28 -20.23 -22.72
CA GLU A 521 12.25 -19.82 -21.75
C GLU A 521 12.85 -19.50 -20.37
N PHE A 522 13.78 -20.33 -19.87
CA PHE A 522 14.47 -20.04 -18.62
C PHE A 522 15.40 -18.84 -18.73
N GLN A 523 16.17 -18.72 -19.83
CA GLN A 523 17.04 -17.56 -20.06
C GLN A 523 16.25 -16.25 -20.06
N GLN A 524 15.02 -16.26 -20.57
CA GLN A 524 14.13 -15.10 -20.49
C GLN A 524 13.87 -14.68 -19.04
N GLU A 525 13.59 -15.61 -18.12
CA GLU A 525 13.35 -15.28 -16.71
C GLU A 525 14.62 -14.79 -15.98
N PHE A 526 15.79 -15.34 -16.30
CA PHE A 526 17.08 -14.90 -15.74
C PHE A 526 17.48 -13.50 -16.23
N SER A 527 17.28 -13.23 -17.53
CA SER A 527 17.66 -11.96 -18.15
C SER A 527 16.93 -10.75 -17.54
N LYS A 528 15.70 -10.92 -17.04
CA LYS A 528 14.93 -9.84 -16.41
C LYS A 528 15.69 -9.19 -15.25
N ARG A 529 16.22 -9.99 -14.31
CA ARG A 529 16.98 -9.47 -13.15
C ARG A 529 18.25 -8.75 -13.59
N ILE A 530 18.98 -9.31 -14.56
CA ILE A 530 20.21 -8.73 -15.10
C ILE A 530 19.92 -7.35 -15.71
N ILE A 531 18.89 -7.27 -16.55
CA ILE A 531 18.48 -6.01 -17.19
C ILE A 531 18.10 -4.97 -16.12
N ILE A 532 17.28 -5.34 -15.13
CA ILE A 532 16.84 -4.42 -14.08
C ILE A 532 18.03 -3.91 -13.25
N LYS A 533 18.94 -4.80 -12.84
CA LYS A 533 20.17 -4.45 -12.11
C LYS A 533 21.02 -3.44 -12.88
N ASN A 534 21.27 -3.71 -14.17
CA ASN A 534 22.09 -2.86 -15.02
C ASN A 534 21.45 -1.49 -15.28
N VAL A 535 20.13 -1.47 -15.51
CA VAL A 535 19.39 -0.23 -15.73
C VAL A 535 19.38 0.62 -14.45
N ARG A 536 19.19 0.02 -13.29
CA ARG A 536 19.27 0.74 -12.00
C ARG A 536 20.65 1.37 -11.78
N ALA A 537 21.72 0.66 -12.11
CA ALA A 537 23.07 1.22 -12.01
C ALA A 537 23.24 2.48 -12.89
N GLN A 538 22.66 2.50 -14.09
CA GLN A 538 22.66 3.68 -14.97
C GLN A 538 21.84 4.83 -14.38
N MET A 539 20.70 4.55 -13.72
CA MET A 539 19.93 5.60 -13.03
C MET A 539 20.77 6.28 -11.94
N TRP A 540 21.53 5.51 -11.17
CA TRP A 540 22.34 6.05 -10.08
C TRP A 540 23.57 6.83 -10.51
N GLN A 541 24.09 6.60 -11.73
CA GLN A 541 25.12 7.47 -12.32
C GLN A 541 24.64 8.93 -12.45
N LEU A 542 23.33 9.15 -12.59
CA LEU A 542 22.74 10.49 -12.65
C LEU A 542 22.27 10.99 -11.29
N LEU A 543 21.77 10.09 -10.43
CA LEU A 543 21.04 10.46 -9.22
C LEU A 543 21.93 10.58 -7.97
N GLU A 544 23.07 9.91 -7.91
CA GLU A 544 23.82 9.75 -6.65
C GLU A 544 24.19 11.09 -6.00
N ASN A 545 24.81 12.00 -6.75
CA ASN A 545 25.23 13.30 -6.25
C ASN A 545 24.04 14.21 -5.86
N PRO A 546 23.07 14.52 -6.75
CA PRO A 546 21.99 15.43 -6.40
C PRO A 546 21.15 14.93 -5.22
N ILE A 547 20.86 13.63 -5.17
CA ILE A 547 20.02 13.05 -4.10
C ILE A 547 20.78 13.03 -2.78
N SER A 548 22.05 12.63 -2.76
CA SER A 548 22.84 12.62 -1.52
C SER A 548 22.97 14.02 -0.94
N GLU A 549 23.14 15.03 -1.79
CA GLU A 549 23.25 16.42 -1.35
C GLU A 549 21.94 17.00 -0.83
N GLN A 550 20.81 16.70 -1.48
CA GLN A 550 19.47 17.08 -0.99
C GLN A 550 19.16 16.44 0.36
N VAL A 551 19.39 15.12 0.48
CA VAL A 551 19.16 14.38 1.74
C VAL A 551 20.02 14.96 2.86
N ARG A 552 21.32 15.15 2.62
CA ARG A 552 22.24 15.73 3.61
C ARG A 552 21.76 17.12 4.08
N SER A 553 21.44 18.01 3.14
CA SER A 553 20.99 19.38 3.47
C SER A 553 19.69 19.34 4.28
N PHE A 554 18.78 18.41 3.96
CA PHE A 554 17.56 18.22 4.75
C PHE A 554 17.83 17.69 6.15
N MET A 555 18.73 16.72 6.30
CA MET A 555 19.11 16.19 7.62
C MET A 555 19.74 17.26 8.51
N GLU A 556 20.61 18.09 7.95
CA GLU A 556 21.24 19.21 8.66
C GLU A 556 20.20 20.25 9.10
N LEU A 557 19.23 20.59 8.23
CA LEU A 557 18.11 21.45 8.57
C LEU A 557 17.22 20.87 9.69
N ALA A 558 16.85 19.60 9.58
CA ALA A 558 15.98 18.93 10.56
C ALA A 558 16.64 18.86 11.95
N LEU A 559 17.95 18.58 12.00
CA LEU A 559 18.73 18.62 13.24
C LEU A 559 18.78 20.04 13.83
N ALA A 560 19.07 21.05 13.02
CA ALA A 560 19.14 22.43 13.49
C ALA A 560 17.80 22.88 14.11
N ILE A 561 16.67 22.57 13.46
CA ILE A 561 15.33 22.86 13.98
C ILE A 561 15.09 22.14 15.31
N LYS A 562 15.46 20.86 15.41
CA LYS A 562 15.30 20.07 16.65
C LYS A 562 16.07 20.69 17.81
N THR A 563 17.33 21.07 17.59
CA THR A 563 18.17 21.71 18.61
C THR A 563 17.53 23.02 19.08
N LEU A 564 17.09 23.87 18.15
CA LEU A 564 16.45 25.16 18.46
C LEU A 564 15.09 25.01 19.16
N GLN A 565 14.35 23.93 18.90
CA GLN A 565 13.09 23.64 19.58
C GLN A 565 13.29 23.11 21.01
N THR A 566 14.32 22.28 21.22
CA THR A 566 14.57 21.61 22.51
C THR A 566 15.27 22.55 23.50
N ASP A 567 16.19 23.38 23.01
CA ASP A 567 17.00 24.28 23.83
C ASP A 567 16.63 25.75 23.63
N ARG A 568 15.48 26.18 24.18
CA ARG A 568 15.13 27.62 24.25
C ARG A 568 16.06 28.43 25.18
N GLN A 569 16.90 27.79 26.00
CA GLN A 569 17.77 28.45 26.99
C GLN A 569 19.28 28.17 26.84
N VAL A 570 19.71 27.26 25.96
CA VAL A 570 21.12 26.79 25.88
C VAL A 570 21.88 27.37 24.67
N VAL A 571 21.32 28.34 23.95
CA VAL A 571 22.13 29.22 23.08
C VAL A 571 22.92 30.19 23.97
N ARG A 572 23.84 29.67 24.77
CA ARG A 572 24.86 30.45 25.45
C ARG A 572 26.16 29.67 25.44
N VAL A 573 27.18 30.40 24.97
CA VAL A 573 28.62 30.17 25.08
C VAL A 573 29.24 29.36 23.93
N GLY A 574 29.73 30.09 22.92
CA GLY A 574 31.02 29.74 22.30
C GLY A 574 31.14 29.76 20.78
N GLU A 575 30.05 29.76 20.00
CA GLU A 575 30.15 29.62 18.54
C GLU A 575 29.92 30.92 17.77
N ALA A 576 30.59 31.00 16.61
CA ALA A 576 30.67 32.17 15.76
C ALA A 576 29.29 32.77 15.44
N THR A 577 29.16 34.08 15.58
CA THR A 577 27.91 34.80 15.36
C THR A 577 27.86 35.37 13.95
N VAL A 578 26.69 35.32 13.32
CA VAL A 578 26.48 35.82 11.95
C VAL A 578 25.63 37.09 12.00
N SER A 579 25.95 38.07 11.14
CA SER A 579 25.24 39.36 11.14
C SER A 579 23.76 39.22 10.76
N LYS A 580 22.88 39.95 11.48
CA LYS A 580 21.44 40.00 11.20
C LYS A 580 21.11 40.38 9.76
N SER A 581 21.91 41.25 9.14
CA SER A 581 21.71 41.70 7.75
C SER A 581 21.92 40.59 6.73
N GLN A 582 22.89 39.69 6.95
CA GLN A 582 23.13 38.53 6.08
C GLN A 582 21.99 37.51 6.17
N ILE A 583 21.47 37.27 7.37
CA ILE A 583 20.33 36.39 7.61
C ILE A 583 19.06 36.96 6.99
N ALA A 584 18.79 38.26 7.16
CA ALA A 584 17.65 38.93 6.55
C ALA A 584 17.70 38.87 5.02
N LYS A 585 18.88 39.12 4.41
CA LYS A 585 19.06 39.03 2.96
C LYS A 585 18.82 37.62 2.44
N LEU A 586 19.35 36.60 3.12
CA LEU A 586 19.14 35.20 2.75
C LEU A 586 17.68 34.76 2.93
N GLY A 587 17.04 35.18 4.02
CA GLY A 587 15.61 34.92 4.26
C GLY A 587 14.70 35.53 3.20
N VAL A 588 15.04 36.72 2.69
CA VAL A 588 14.33 37.34 1.55
C VAL A 588 14.53 36.54 0.27
N GLN A 589 15.78 36.14 -0.05
CA GLN A 589 16.08 35.31 -1.23
C GLN A 589 15.35 33.97 -1.20
N VAL A 590 15.34 33.29 -0.05
CA VAL A 590 14.61 32.02 0.11
C VAL A 590 13.10 32.22 -0.03
N ASN A 591 12.54 33.29 0.55
CA ASN A 591 11.12 33.63 0.35
C ASN A 591 10.78 33.93 -1.11
N GLU A 592 11.69 34.54 -1.88
CA GLU A 592 11.51 34.75 -3.31
C GLU A 592 11.49 33.43 -4.10
N LEU A 593 12.38 32.49 -3.79
CA LEU A 593 12.37 31.13 -4.38
C LEU A 593 11.07 30.36 -4.06
N LEU A 594 10.37 30.74 -2.98
CA LEU A 594 9.14 30.09 -2.53
C LEU A 594 7.86 30.74 -3.10
N ARG A 595 7.93 31.94 -3.71
CA ARG A 595 6.74 32.77 -4.08
C ARG A 595 5.85 32.20 -5.20
N ASN A 596 6.34 31.30 -6.04
CA ASN A 596 5.67 30.91 -7.29
C ASN A 596 5.40 29.40 -7.48
N VAL A 597 5.41 28.60 -6.41
CA VAL A 597 5.38 27.13 -6.54
C VAL A 597 4.22 26.50 -5.78
N ALA A 598 3.64 25.44 -6.37
CA ALA A 598 2.44 24.75 -5.91
C ALA A 598 2.51 24.25 -4.45
N ASP A 599 1.36 24.24 -3.78
CA ASP A 599 1.14 23.78 -2.40
C ASP A 599 1.49 22.30 -2.21
N ASP A 600 2.69 22.02 -1.71
CA ASP A 600 3.08 20.71 -1.20
C ASP A 600 3.63 20.75 0.23
N SER A 601 3.47 19.65 0.97
CA SER A 601 3.75 19.60 2.40
C SER A 601 5.22 19.84 2.77
N MET A 602 6.18 19.47 1.90
CA MET A 602 7.60 19.72 2.16
C MET A 602 7.94 21.19 1.95
N ARG A 603 7.40 21.84 0.92
CA ARG A 603 7.61 23.27 0.71
C ARG A 603 6.94 24.10 1.80
N GLN A 604 5.77 23.67 2.29
CA GLN A 604 5.17 24.26 3.49
C GLN A 604 6.05 24.09 4.74
N PHE A 605 6.70 22.93 4.90
CA PHE A 605 7.71 22.75 5.94
C PHE A 605 8.89 23.73 5.77
N LEU A 606 9.46 23.86 4.57
CA LEU A 606 10.57 24.78 4.32
C LEU A 606 10.16 26.24 4.57
N ILE A 607 8.97 26.66 4.13
CA ILE A 607 8.40 27.98 4.42
C ILE A 607 8.28 28.18 5.94
N THR A 608 7.71 27.20 6.64
CA THR A 608 7.49 27.28 8.09
C THR A 608 8.83 27.28 8.84
N ALA A 609 9.83 26.53 8.36
CA ALA A 609 11.18 26.53 8.90
C ALA A 609 11.85 27.89 8.72
N VAL A 610 11.77 28.49 7.54
CA VAL A 610 12.28 29.85 7.29
C VAL A 610 11.57 30.86 8.18
N GLN A 611 10.24 30.79 8.29
CA GLN A 611 9.48 31.66 9.18
C GLN A 611 9.90 31.50 10.64
N PHE A 612 10.08 30.27 11.12
CA PHE A 612 10.58 29.98 12.46
C PHE A 612 11.97 30.56 12.69
N LEU A 613 12.90 30.30 11.78
CA LEU A 613 14.29 30.77 11.83
C LEU A 613 14.37 32.31 11.80
N MET A 614 13.46 32.96 11.08
CA MET A 614 13.34 34.43 11.01
C MET A 614 12.64 35.06 12.21
N HIS A 615 11.85 34.30 13.00
CA HIS A 615 11.14 34.78 14.20
C HIS A 615 11.85 34.41 15.51
N LEU A 616 13.03 33.78 15.47
CA LEU A 616 13.90 33.64 16.64
C LEU A 616 14.19 35.05 17.18
N PRO A 617 14.01 35.25 18.50
CA PRO A 617 13.48 36.51 19.04
C PRO A 617 14.37 37.72 18.71
N GLU A 618 13.71 38.82 18.32
CA GLU A 618 14.32 40.13 18.02
C GLU A 618 15.26 40.64 19.14
N SER A 619 15.16 40.08 20.34
CA SER A 619 15.97 40.37 21.54
C SER A 619 17.39 39.77 21.54
N MET A 620 17.77 38.91 20.60
CA MET A 620 19.17 38.46 20.46
C MET A 620 19.94 39.40 19.55
N GLU A 621 21.00 40.07 20.02
CA GLU A 621 21.87 40.92 19.18
C GLU A 621 22.65 40.09 18.14
N GLU A 622 22.95 38.84 18.47
CA GLU A 622 23.71 37.91 17.65
C GLU A 622 22.91 36.61 17.44
N ILE A 623 22.80 36.17 16.18
CA ILE A 623 22.05 34.96 15.82
C ILE A 623 23.03 33.78 15.70
N PRO A 624 22.68 32.58 16.19
CA PRO A 624 23.55 31.39 16.11
C PRO A 624 23.90 31.01 14.66
N ALA A 625 25.13 30.57 14.42
CA ALA A 625 25.58 30.13 13.10
C ALA A 625 24.70 29.02 12.50
N GLU A 626 24.09 28.20 13.35
CA GLU A 626 23.17 27.11 12.99
C GLU A 626 21.93 27.62 12.25
N VAL A 627 21.45 28.82 12.58
CA VAL A 627 20.31 29.47 11.89
C VAL A 627 20.72 29.85 10.47
N PHE A 628 21.88 30.47 10.31
CA PHE A 628 22.40 30.85 9.00
C PHE A 628 22.70 29.60 8.13
N LYS A 629 23.26 28.55 8.74
CA LYS A 629 23.49 27.26 8.09
C LYS A 629 22.18 26.63 7.63
N ALA A 630 21.17 26.57 8.50
CA ALA A 630 19.85 26.04 8.19
C ALA A 630 19.18 26.80 7.03
N LEU A 631 19.27 28.13 7.00
CA LEU A 631 18.75 28.92 5.87
C LEU A 631 19.48 28.64 4.55
N ARG A 632 20.81 28.43 4.58
CA ARG A 632 21.56 27.99 3.41
C ARG A 632 21.15 26.60 2.96
N ASP A 633 20.86 25.70 3.89
CA ASP A 633 20.39 24.36 3.56
C ASP A 633 19.01 24.40 2.88
N VAL A 634 18.10 25.27 3.32
CA VAL A 634 16.82 25.50 2.65
C VAL A 634 17.04 26.03 1.22
N GLU A 635 17.86 27.06 1.05
CA GLU A 635 18.18 27.62 -0.28
C GLU A 635 18.73 26.55 -1.22
N LYS A 636 19.63 25.71 -0.70
CA LYS A 636 20.29 24.64 -1.43
C LYS A 636 19.33 23.53 -1.84
N ILE A 637 18.41 23.12 -0.96
CA ILE A 637 17.34 22.18 -1.29
C ILE A 637 16.51 22.71 -2.45
N LEU A 638 16.07 23.98 -2.38
CA LEU A 638 15.23 24.60 -3.41
C LEU A 638 15.94 24.68 -4.76
N LYS A 639 17.20 25.12 -4.78
CA LYS A 639 18.02 25.17 -6.00
C LYS A 639 18.22 23.78 -6.61
N LEU A 640 18.56 22.79 -5.79
CA LEU A 640 18.76 21.42 -6.27
C LEU A 640 17.46 20.82 -6.79
N GLU A 641 16.30 21.13 -6.23
CA GLU A 641 15.03 20.65 -6.80
C GLU A 641 14.76 21.18 -8.21
N GLU A 642 15.15 22.43 -8.50
CA GLU A 642 14.94 23.05 -9.82
C GLU A 642 16.02 22.63 -10.84
N GLU A 643 17.25 22.39 -10.38
CA GLU A 643 18.42 22.20 -11.23
C GLU A 643 19.03 20.78 -11.19
N ALA A 644 18.49 19.85 -10.40
CA ALA A 644 19.11 18.53 -10.14
C ALA A 644 19.51 17.77 -11.42
N LEU A 645 18.69 17.84 -12.47
CA LEU A 645 18.94 17.18 -13.74
C LEU A 645 18.52 18.08 -14.90
N THR A 646 19.34 18.11 -15.95
CA THR A 646 18.98 18.74 -17.22
C THR A 646 17.79 18.01 -17.88
N LYS A 647 17.03 18.71 -18.73
CA LYS A 647 15.89 18.11 -19.47
C LYS A 647 16.26 16.81 -20.23
N PRO A 648 17.43 16.71 -20.90
CA PRO A 648 17.87 15.46 -21.52
C PRO A 648 18.10 14.32 -20.51
N GLN A 649 18.74 14.61 -19.37
CA GLN A 649 18.98 13.62 -18.32
C GLN A 649 17.66 13.12 -17.72
N GLN A 650 16.71 14.02 -17.49
CA GLN A 650 15.37 13.65 -17.00
C GLN A 650 14.63 12.73 -17.99
N LYS A 651 14.69 13.02 -19.31
CA LYS A 651 14.10 12.15 -20.36
C LYS A 651 14.77 10.78 -20.40
N TYR A 652 16.10 10.73 -20.28
CA TYR A 652 16.84 9.48 -20.23
C TYR A 652 16.48 8.66 -18.98
N LEU A 653 16.31 9.33 -17.83
CA LEU A 653 15.88 8.68 -16.59
C LEU A 653 14.47 8.08 -16.69
N ILE A 654 13.51 8.78 -17.33
CA ILE A 654 12.20 8.21 -17.67
C ILE A 654 12.36 6.96 -18.53
N PHE A 655 13.20 7.02 -19.57
CA PHE A 655 13.42 5.88 -20.46
C PHE A 655 13.94 4.66 -19.69
N LEU A 656 14.89 4.86 -18.78
CA LEU A 656 15.40 3.80 -17.90
C LEU A 656 14.30 3.23 -16.99
N PHE A 657 13.47 4.10 -16.40
CA PHE A 657 12.32 3.67 -15.60
C PHE A 657 11.36 2.78 -16.39
N PHE A 658 10.96 3.21 -17.60
CA PHE A 658 10.08 2.40 -18.46
C PHE A 658 10.72 1.09 -18.91
N LYS A 659 12.04 1.06 -19.09
CA LYS A 659 12.76 -0.16 -19.42
C LYS A 659 12.65 -1.19 -18.29
N ILE A 660 12.78 -0.76 -17.03
CA ILE A 660 12.55 -1.63 -15.87
C ILE A 660 11.10 -2.13 -15.85
N ALA A 661 10.11 -1.22 -15.94
CA ALA A 661 8.69 -1.57 -15.89
C ALA A 661 8.31 -2.62 -16.95
N ARG A 662 8.68 -2.37 -18.21
CA ARG A 662 8.44 -3.32 -19.32
C ARG A 662 9.12 -4.66 -19.11
N THR A 663 10.35 -4.67 -18.60
CA THR A 663 11.11 -5.90 -18.33
C THR A 663 10.42 -6.77 -17.26
N ALA A 664 9.85 -6.13 -16.24
CA ALA A 664 9.12 -6.83 -15.18
C ALA A 664 7.69 -7.25 -15.57
N GLY A 665 7.20 -6.81 -16.74
CA GLY A 665 5.83 -7.02 -17.18
C GLY A 665 4.83 -6.04 -16.55
N GLU A 666 5.30 -4.90 -16.03
CA GLU A 666 4.46 -3.80 -15.57
C GLU A 666 4.23 -2.83 -16.74
N SER A 667 2.96 -2.62 -17.11
CA SER A 667 2.56 -1.85 -18.30
C SER A 667 1.82 -0.56 -18.00
N GLY A 668 1.57 -0.26 -16.73
CA GLY A 668 0.74 0.86 -16.26
C GLY A 668 1.48 2.14 -15.88
#